data_AF-A0AAE1FVL8-F1
#
_entry.id   AF-A0AAE1FVL8-F1
#
_cell.length_a   1.000
_cell.length_b   1.000
_cell.length_c   1.000
_cell.angle_alpha   90.00
_cell.angle_beta   90.00
_cell.angle_gamma   90.00
#
_symmetry.space_group_name_H-M   'P 1'
#
loop_
_entity.id
_entity.type
_entity.pdbx_description
1 polymer ?
#
loop_
_entity_poly.entity_id
_entity_poly.type
_entity_poly.pdbx_seq_one_letter_code
_entity_poly.pdbx_strand_id
1 'polypeptide(L)'
;MHDVEQNDGDDGGSEDIDSDNKPGSSEEEVSGEEETDEEDGFGDQGQEVQEQAGSKRALNDQGGKPSKSARIEDKDGKLYQPPTMEELSVLRETQMLYHSNLFRMQMEELLGEVSMKDKQRHQLQDWLTRFSGFLSTLPNTKECLLQSTHWMQEKGVCDPALAGIPDVQGRFIFAPPTMVEFVGSFAASTVTKLNKAIDVMVTMPQECVHKLDWRDGRWLSKRIKYSAWIAGSLREKPDLVASQCWTTHLGVSSRPTLQVTPSGDIGKKWKVNIFPVPPAEFFKPSRFLPEKCNLNLKWFYGDAEEVEMQPPTPLYNWACGVDVFMPQHSRLIQTSLSPGSNLVQGIKLLKIWLAQRRLDRGIGCFSGHVVTLLVLHLLHVKKINAHMSPYQIFRSVLLSLTDGDWSVSGPKHATSIPSEATATTNPQVFPPLYPVVFTDSSGVLNLAATLTLADYKRVRHEAELALSFLSSSDTDSFESLFIKKVEMLQFSDQILCLQLKQKEGLEVLSRTGNHREVMMDGLGDGRVAVWSEVVRVVEEGLGDRKLLVAPLRSDPESWPLDQVPPKLQWSINLGLIFNPHAAWALLTKGPAADTPEVAVFRQFWGEKSSLRRFQDGSFHEAVLWGDPNESVGKRRLIPEEICRWVLGQQLDIKKKSVHFVNRQTEALLHHQAYEKEFLYATGEEATVSFIQAYDSLSRKLRSLDLPLKISAVQSSSDVIRHSRVFPTVPRAIDATDCRLLTNRVIFPPDGGRCKTFTYPMEVMLLLEISGKWPDNLSAIQAIKTEFHLKILEMLRIDGFTVELFQTYLRILWEGYVFHVRVCYMREIYLCRLVDTPDGDCKEQETAAATRLERHTDILPRFSTALASMQADHSSFSGAVRLCKRWVSSQLLCGHLPQVAVELLVAYLYLVPAPYTPPHTPHVAFLRFLHLLAHTDWKTTPFLVNLNDAFTVEDLVELNQRFTSQRSTLPSMFVVTPYDLRNIKSTEDPADKDKRYKLASHWTRTAPLPQILYRSKQLAGAALDFFSFNLLKKTVDIKTVFRPSYDDYDVVIHLEDYHLSRLDEAVDPKNTTTKPSAKKKGWKPQMVNPKENQTMPIAMFDPAFLYVKELRESYGHLALFFHDEHGGQVVGVVWKPAALTPQELKINTLEGHKVVGVKEFKQVMNIDAILSDFKSLGIGLVGQIKLKKT
;
A
#
# COMPACT_ATOMS: atom_id res chain seq x y z
N MET A 1 -18.60 56.67 -16.66
CA MET A 1 -18.73 58.14 -16.58
C MET A 1 -17.62 58.64 -15.68
N HIS A 2 -17.12 59.85 -15.93
CA HIS A 2 -16.13 60.52 -15.07
C HIS A 2 -16.78 60.83 -13.69
N ASP A 3 -16.07 61.07 -12.59
CA ASP A 3 -14.98 62.03 -12.33
C ASP A 3 -14.06 61.45 -11.18
N VAL A 4 -12.76 61.78 -10.98
CA VAL A 4 -12.06 63.10 -10.98
C VAL A 4 -12.58 63.91 -9.76
N GLU A 5 -11.86 64.42 -8.76
CA GLU A 5 -10.47 64.89 -8.53
C GLU A 5 -10.23 64.95 -6.98
N GLN A 6 -9.18 65.49 -6.29
CA GLN A 6 -7.89 66.18 -6.53
C GLN A 6 -7.03 66.05 -5.21
N ASN A 7 -5.69 65.99 -5.29
CA ASN A 7 -4.64 66.76 -4.55
C ASN A 7 -4.71 67.07 -3.01
N ASP A 8 -3.68 67.53 -2.28
CA ASP A 8 -2.24 67.83 -2.54
C ASP A 8 -1.38 67.88 -1.25
N GLY A 9 -0.04 67.78 -1.40
CA GLY A 9 0.98 68.47 -0.58
C GLY A 9 1.35 67.97 0.84
N ASP A 10 2.50 68.35 1.43
CA ASP A 10 3.74 68.92 0.84
C ASP A 10 4.98 68.85 1.79
N ASP A 11 6.18 68.91 1.18
CA ASP A 11 7.54 69.33 1.66
C ASP A 11 8.24 68.72 2.92
N GLY A 12 9.59 68.75 2.97
CA GLY A 12 10.35 68.35 4.20
C GLY A 12 11.87 68.03 4.24
N GLY A 13 12.79 68.58 3.43
CA GLY A 13 14.28 68.50 3.61
C GLY A 13 14.98 67.17 3.20
N SER A 14 16.19 67.09 2.62
CA SER A 14 17.52 67.74 2.87
C SER A 14 18.22 67.18 4.13
N GLU A 15 19.49 66.72 4.18
CA GLU A 15 20.70 66.63 3.31
C GLU A 15 21.48 65.32 3.64
N ASP A 16 22.50 64.77 2.92
CA ASP A 16 22.98 64.79 1.51
C ASP A 16 24.21 63.80 1.36
N ILE A 17 24.83 63.69 0.16
CA ILE A 17 26.17 63.13 -0.18
C ILE A 17 26.34 61.60 -0.48
N ASP A 18 26.59 61.35 -1.77
CA ASP A 18 27.43 60.34 -2.47
C ASP A 18 27.36 58.81 -2.20
N SER A 19 26.83 58.09 -3.20
CA SER A 19 27.69 57.24 -4.05
C SER A 19 27.03 56.91 -5.41
N ASP A 20 27.78 57.08 -6.50
CA ASP A 20 27.43 56.65 -7.86
C ASP A 20 27.34 55.11 -7.99
N ASN A 21 26.67 54.50 -8.97
CA ASN A 21 26.03 55.03 -10.19
C ASN A 21 24.77 54.19 -10.56
N LYS A 22 23.91 54.67 -11.48
CA LYS A 22 22.66 53.99 -11.89
C LYS A 22 22.77 53.19 -13.21
N PRO A 23 21.85 52.24 -13.48
CA PRO A 23 21.98 51.26 -14.58
C PRO A 23 21.41 51.73 -15.93
N GLY A 24 21.83 51.06 -17.01
CA GLY A 24 21.25 51.12 -18.36
C GLY A 24 20.25 50.00 -18.65
N SER A 25 19.56 50.09 -19.80
CA SER A 25 18.45 49.21 -20.24
C SER A 25 18.72 48.59 -21.63
N SER A 26 17.68 48.20 -22.38
CA SER A 26 17.65 47.35 -23.61
C SER A 26 18.08 45.88 -23.40
N GLU A 27 17.42 44.83 -23.94
CA GLU A 27 16.60 44.58 -25.16
C GLU A 27 17.40 44.22 -26.43
N GLU A 28 16.72 43.50 -27.35
CA GLU A 28 17.19 42.97 -28.66
C GLU A 28 18.27 41.85 -28.64
N GLU A 29 18.43 41.01 -29.68
CA GLU A 29 17.43 40.21 -30.42
C GLU A 29 18.13 38.94 -31.04
N VAL A 30 17.56 38.25 -32.04
CA VAL A 30 18.03 36.90 -32.47
C VAL A 30 18.42 36.76 -33.95
N SER A 31 19.71 36.52 -34.20
CA SER A 31 20.33 35.82 -35.34
C SER A 31 21.86 35.81 -35.12
N GLY A 32 22.71 34.96 -35.71
CA GLY A 32 22.60 33.90 -36.73
C GLY A 32 24.02 33.57 -37.23
N GLU A 33 24.18 32.56 -38.11
CA GLU A 33 25.47 32.18 -38.76
C GLU A 33 26.60 31.70 -37.80
N GLU A 34 27.71 31.11 -38.25
CA GLU A 34 27.96 29.94 -39.12
C GLU A 34 29.48 29.65 -39.04
N GLU A 35 29.93 28.40 -38.92
CA GLU A 35 31.31 28.00 -39.27
C GLU A 35 31.39 26.47 -39.50
N THR A 36 32.26 26.02 -40.42
CA THR A 36 32.14 24.72 -41.13
C THR A 36 33.31 23.74 -40.94
N ASP A 37 33.12 22.51 -41.41
CA ASP A 37 33.98 21.32 -41.30
C ASP A 37 35.36 21.38 -41.99
N GLU A 38 36.27 20.46 -41.64
CA GLU A 38 37.15 19.72 -42.59
C GLU A 38 37.78 18.43 -41.98
N GLU A 39 38.26 17.48 -42.81
CA GLU A 39 38.83 16.13 -42.47
C GLU A 39 40.37 16.07 -42.71
N ASP A 40 41.22 15.11 -42.30
CA ASP A 40 41.12 13.75 -41.70
C ASP A 40 42.31 13.60 -40.65
N GLY A 41 42.94 12.48 -40.24
CA GLY A 41 42.87 11.09 -40.70
C GLY A 41 43.84 10.04 -40.12
N PHE A 42 44.06 9.00 -40.93
CA PHE A 42 44.64 7.68 -40.63
C PHE A 42 46.17 7.57 -40.36
N GLY A 43 46.54 6.64 -39.47
CA GLY A 43 47.78 5.81 -39.53
C GLY A 43 49.08 6.40 -38.97
N ASP A 44 50.17 5.63 -38.71
CA ASP A 44 50.37 4.17 -38.60
C ASP A 44 51.67 3.86 -37.77
N GLN A 45 52.03 2.57 -37.61
CA GLN A 45 53.10 1.91 -36.83
C GLN A 45 54.56 2.45 -36.87
N GLY A 46 55.34 2.11 -35.81
CA GLY A 46 56.83 2.03 -35.78
C GLY A 46 57.46 2.55 -34.47
N GLN A 47 58.17 1.79 -33.62
CA GLN A 47 59.55 1.23 -33.73
C GLN A 47 60.67 2.27 -33.92
N GLU A 48 61.85 2.23 -33.25
CA GLU A 48 62.38 1.43 -32.12
C GLU A 48 63.74 2.02 -31.60
N VAL A 49 64.35 1.41 -30.58
CA VAL A 49 65.80 1.44 -30.18
C VAL A 49 66.38 2.61 -29.35
N GLN A 50 66.78 2.22 -28.13
CA GLN A 50 67.90 2.58 -27.24
C GLN A 50 69.03 3.55 -27.69
N GLU A 51 69.58 4.30 -26.73
CA GLU A 51 71.05 4.43 -26.49
C GLU A 51 71.36 4.44 -24.97
N GLN A 52 72.19 3.50 -24.47
CA GLN A 52 73.61 3.63 -24.06
C GLN A 52 73.85 4.32 -22.68
N ALA A 53 74.35 3.64 -21.62
CA ALA A 53 75.68 3.03 -21.35
C ALA A 53 76.61 3.97 -20.52
N GLY A 54 77.57 3.52 -19.70
CA GLY A 54 77.93 2.16 -19.27
C GLY A 54 79.44 1.96 -19.03
N SER A 55 79.89 1.75 -17.79
CA SER A 55 81.31 1.48 -17.41
C SER A 55 81.42 1.09 -15.92
N LYS A 56 82.25 0.15 -15.43
CA LYS A 56 83.09 -0.91 -16.03
C LYS A 56 83.32 -2.06 -15.01
N ARG A 57 83.93 -3.16 -15.50
CA ARG A 57 84.38 -4.41 -14.83
C ARG A 57 85.33 -4.15 -13.62
N ALA A 58 85.66 -5.09 -12.72
CA ALA A 58 85.86 -6.54 -12.96
C ALA A 58 85.91 -7.49 -11.71
N LEU A 59 85.57 -8.77 -11.98
CA LEU A 59 86.20 -10.04 -11.53
C LEU A 59 86.35 -10.44 -10.03
N ASN A 60 85.80 -11.63 -9.72
CA ASN A 60 86.34 -12.78 -8.95
C ASN A 60 86.77 -12.63 -7.46
N ASP A 61 86.59 -13.64 -6.57
CA ASP A 61 85.84 -14.92 -6.63
C ASP A 61 85.47 -15.42 -5.21
N GLN A 62 84.52 -16.37 -5.13
CA GLN A 62 84.05 -17.24 -4.02
C GLN A 62 84.67 -17.16 -2.60
N GLY A 63 83.78 -17.12 -1.59
CA GLY A 63 83.94 -17.93 -0.37
C GLY A 63 83.42 -17.37 0.96
N GLY A 64 82.19 -17.71 1.39
CA GLY A 64 81.78 -17.60 2.81
C GLY A 64 80.34 -17.17 3.13
N LYS A 65 79.69 -17.87 4.06
CA LYS A 65 78.52 -17.45 4.87
C LYS A 65 79.00 -17.25 6.32
N PRO A 66 78.28 -16.59 7.28
CA PRO A 66 76.83 -16.35 7.30
C PRO A 66 76.27 -15.01 7.90
N SER A 67 75.05 -14.66 7.44
CA SER A 67 73.90 -14.11 8.22
C SER A 67 73.95 -12.77 9.00
N LYS A 68 72.88 -11.98 8.81
CA LYS A 68 72.39 -10.82 9.61
C LYS A 68 73.28 -9.55 9.53
N SER A 69 72.74 -8.33 9.52
CA SER A 69 71.35 -7.82 9.59
C SER A 69 71.21 -6.47 8.87
N ALA A 70 69.99 -6.10 8.44
CA ALA A 70 69.64 -4.74 8.04
C ALA A 70 68.25 -4.35 8.58
N ARG A 71 68.01 -3.05 8.80
CA ARG A 71 66.75 -2.48 9.31
C ARG A 71 65.83 -2.01 8.16
N ILE A 72 64.58 -1.72 8.53
CA ILE A 72 63.56 -1.02 7.74
C ILE A 72 63.87 0.49 7.76
N GLU A 73 63.62 1.18 6.64
CA GLU A 73 63.00 2.52 6.61
C GLU A 73 62.40 2.78 5.20
N ASP A 74 61.67 3.88 5.06
CA ASP A 74 60.40 3.91 4.31
C ASP A 74 60.42 3.98 2.77
N LYS A 75 59.23 3.73 2.20
CA LYS A 75 58.87 4.09 0.82
C LYS A 75 57.53 4.82 0.78
N ASP A 76 57.60 6.14 0.87
CA ASP A 76 56.49 6.99 0.46
C ASP A 76 56.34 7.00 -1.08
N GLY A 77 55.11 7.14 -1.57
CA GLY A 77 54.81 7.08 -3.02
C GLY A 77 53.60 6.25 -3.44
N LYS A 78 52.78 5.77 -2.50
CA LYS A 78 51.50 5.08 -2.80
C LYS A 78 50.25 5.97 -2.72
N LEU A 79 50.39 7.22 -2.28
CA LEU A 79 49.26 8.09 -1.90
C LEU A 79 48.44 8.70 -3.06
N TYR A 80 48.84 8.49 -4.32
CA TYR A 80 48.22 9.12 -5.49
C TYR A 80 47.90 8.15 -6.65
N GLN A 81 47.65 6.87 -6.35
CA GLN A 81 47.05 5.96 -7.34
C GLN A 81 45.52 6.05 -7.26
N PRO A 82 44.79 6.08 -8.40
CA PRO A 82 43.34 5.92 -8.38
C PRO A 82 43.02 4.51 -7.84
N PRO A 83 42.02 4.37 -6.94
CA PRO A 83 41.77 3.10 -6.26
C PRO A 83 41.39 2.00 -7.26
N THR A 84 41.96 0.81 -7.07
CA THR A 84 41.69 -0.36 -7.92
C THR A 84 40.21 -0.76 -7.85
N MET A 85 39.73 -1.57 -8.81
CA MET A 85 38.34 -2.08 -8.73
C MET A 85 38.08 -2.90 -7.46
N GLU A 86 39.09 -3.59 -6.93
CA GLU A 86 38.98 -4.33 -5.67
C GLU A 86 38.86 -3.35 -4.50
N GLU A 87 39.72 -2.34 -4.40
CA GLU A 87 39.62 -1.28 -3.38
C GLU A 87 38.31 -0.47 -3.49
N LEU A 88 37.83 -0.17 -4.70
CA LEU A 88 36.53 0.48 -4.92
C LEU A 88 35.35 -0.42 -4.50
N SER A 89 35.46 -1.74 -4.71
CA SER A 89 34.45 -2.69 -4.21
C SER A 89 34.46 -2.75 -2.68
N VAL A 90 35.65 -2.81 -2.06
CA VAL A 90 35.84 -2.82 -0.61
C VAL A 90 35.41 -1.49 0.02
N LEU A 91 35.66 -0.33 -0.62
CA LEU A 91 35.20 0.97 -0.14
C LEU A 91 33.67 1.10 -0.20
N ARG A 92 33.02 0.61 -1.26
CA ARG A 92 31.55 0.55 -1.36
C ARG A 92 30.95 -0.43 -0.35
N GLU A 93 31.58 -1.58 -0.13
CA GLU A 93 31.18 -2.50 0.94
C GLU A 93 31.41 -1.90 2.33
N THR A 94 32.50 -1.13 2.53
CA THR A 94 32.80 -0.41 3.77
C THR A 94 31.74 0.64 4.09
N GLN A 95 31.29 1.38 3.08
CA GLN A 95 30.18 2.34 3.22
C GLN A 95 28.84 1.66 3.57
N MET A 96 28.67 0.37 3.24
CA MET A 96 27.49 -0.43 3.59
C MET A 96 27.71 -1.39 4.78
N LEU A 97 28.88 -1.42 5.44
CA LEU A 97 29.32 -2.57 6.26
C LEU A 97 28.36 -2.96 7.39
N TYR A 98 27.70 -1.98 8.01
CA TYR A 98 26.77 -2.20 9.12
C TYR A 98 25.47 -2.87 8.65
N HIS A 99 24.78 -2.25 7.68
CA HIS A 99 23.60 -2.84 7.02
C HIS A 99 23.94 -4.17 6.37
N SER A 100 25.05 -4.25 5.64
CA SER A 100 25.49 -5.46 4.92
C SER A 100 25.68 -6.68 5.84
N ASN A 101 26.26 -6.51 7.04
CA ASN A 101 26.44 -7.65 7.95
C ASN A 101 25.14 -8.10 8.63
N LEU A 102 24.27 -7.17 9.06
CA LEU A 102 22.97 -7.54 9.62
C LEU A 102 22.08 -8.20 8.56
N PHE A 103 21.96 -7.57 7.38
CA PHE A 103 21.22 -8.09 6.24
C PHE A 103 21.76 -9.45 5.79
N ARG A 104 23.09 -9.67 5.80
CA ARG A 104 23.69 -10.98 5.53
C ARG A 104 23.29 -12.04 6.56
N MET A 105 23.29 -11.71 7.86
CA MET A 105 22.87 -12.63 8.91
C MET A 105 21.38 -13.01 8.76
N GLN A 106 20.51 -12.02 8.56
CA GLN A 106 19.08 -12.23 8.29
C GLN A 106 18.86 -13.07 7.01
N MET A 107 19.67 -12.85 5.98
CA MET A 107 19.64 -13.58 4.71
C MET A 107 20.10 -15.04 4.87
N GLU A 108 21.15 -15.30 5.65
CA GLU A 108 21.63 -16.65 5.99
C GLU A 108 20.56 -17.42 6.80
N GLU A 109 19.94 -16.76 7.79
CA GLU A 109 18.81 -17.31 8.57
C GLU A 109 17.60 -17.62 7.69
N LEU A 110 17.12 -16.66 6.90
CA LEU A 110 16.00 -16.82 5.96
C LEU A 110 16.26 -17.96 4.94
N LEU A 111 17.48 -18.09 4.44
CA LEU A 111 17.82 -19.16 3.50
C LEU A 111 17.85 -20.54 4.18
N GLY A 112 18.26 -20.63 5.45
CA GLY A 112 18.12 -21.83 6.27
C GLY A 112 16.66 -22.19 6.58
N GLU A 113 15.87 -21.20 6.97
CA GLU A 113 14.42 -21.26 7.21
C GLU A 113 13.63 -21.71 5.97
N VAL A 114 13.92 -21.17 4.79
CA VAL A 114 13.09 -21.37 3.58
C VAL A 114 13.53 -22.58 2.74
N SER A 115 14.76 -23.09 2.92
CA SER A 115 15.27 -24.25 2.18
C SER A 115 14.60 -25.58 2.56
N MET A 116 14.48 -26.49 1.59
CA MET A 116 14.12 -27.89 1.82
C MET A 116 15.20 -28.60 2.67
N LYS A 117 14.81 -29.42 3.65
CA LYS A 117 15.74 -30.22 4.45
C LYS A 117 16.15 -31.50 3.71
N ASP A 118 17.39 -31.94 3.82
CA ASP A 118 17.90 -33.08 3.03
C ASP A 118 17.16 -34.40 3.24
N LYS A 119 16.63 -34.66 4.46
CA LYS A 119 15.73 -35.80 4.70
C LYS A 119 14.53 -35.81 3.76
N GLN A 120 13.97 -34.65 3.42
CA GLN A 120 12.87 -34.52 2.47
C GLN A 120 13.34 -34.76 1.03
N ARG A 121 14.56 -34.29 0.68
CA ARG A 121 15.18 -34.52 -0.63
C ARG A 121 15.37 -36.02 -0.89
N HIS A 122 15.88 -36.76 0.10
CA HIS A 122 16.01 -38.23 0.03
C HIS A 122 14.65 -38.91 -0.09
N GLN A 123 13.67 -38.56 0.75
CA GLN A 123 12.30 -39.11 0.65
C GLN A 123 11.63 -38.88 -0.72
N LEU A 124 11.92 -37.76 -1.38
CA LEU A 124 11.45 -37.46 -2.73
C LEU A 124 12.20 -38.27 -3.80
N GLN A 125 13.50 -38.52 -3.61
CA GLN A 125 14.29 -39.39 -4.49
C GLN A 125 13.86 -40.87 -4.38
N ASP A 126 13.60 -41.35 -3.16
CA ASP A 126 13.03 -42.68 -2.89
C ASP A 126 11.66 -42.83 -3.57
N TRP A 127 10.81 -41.80 -3.46
CA TRP A 127 9.51 -41.77 -4.12
C TRP A 127 9.64 -41.77 -5.65
N LEU A 128 10.54 -40.96 -6.23
CA LEU A 128 10.79 -40.94 -7.68
C LEU A 128 11.28 -42.31 -8.18
N THR A 129 12.13 -42.99 -7.42
CA THR A 129 12.64 -44.33 -7.77
C THR A 129 11.51 -45.35 -7.81
N ARG A 130 10.60 -45.33 -6.83
CA ARG A 130 9.40 -46.18 -6.81
C ARG A 130 8.41 -45.82 -7.92
N PHE A 131 8.23 -44.53 -8.18
CA PHE A 131 7.35 -43.99 -9.22
C PHE A 131 7.82 -44.37 -10.62
N SER A 132 9.10 -44.18 -10.92
CA SER A 132 9.75 -44.65 -12.15
C SER A 132 9.62 -46.17 -12.31
N GLY A 133 9.96 -46.93 -11.26
CA GLY A 133 9.81 -48.38 -11.25
C GLY A 133 8.38 -48.86 -11.50
N PHE A 134 7.37 -48.19 -10.95
CA PHE A 134 5.96 -48.47 -11.25
C PHE A 134 5.61 -48.18 -12.71
N LEU A 135 6.02 -47.01 -13.25
CA LEU A 135 5.74 -46.66 -14.64
C LEU A 135 6.38 -47.66 -15.63
N SER A 136 7.55 -48.22 -15.31
CA SER A 136 8.19 -49.31 -16.07
C SER A 136 7.43 -50.64 -16.04
N THR A 137 6.47 -50.84 -15.12
CA THR A 137 5.64 -52.06 -15.05
C THR A 137 4.29 -51.95 -15.76
N LEU A 138 3.97 -50.79 -16.34
CA LEU A 138 2.70 -50.59 -17.05
C LEU A 138 2.70 -51.33 -18.42
N PRO A 139 1.58 -51.94 -18.84
CA PRO A 139 1.51 -52.59 -20.14
C PRO A 139 1.37 -51.59 -21.28
N ASN A 140 1.93 -51.91 -22.46
CA ASN A 140 1.61 -51.22 -23.70
C ASN A 140 0.11 -51.39 -24.03
N THR A 141 -0.50 -50.32 -24.54
CA THR A 141 -1.92 -50.32 -24.93
C THR A 141 -2.11 -50.71 -26.39
N LYS A 142 -3.33 -51.16 -26.73
CA LYS A 142 -3.74 -51.28 -28.15
C LYS A 142 -3.93 -49.88 -28.74
N GLU A 143 -3.54 -49.72 -30.00
CA GLU A 143 -3.74 -48.47 -30.74
C GLU A 143 -5.24 -48.10 -30.79
N CYS A 144 -5.57 -46.85 -30.44
CA CYS A 144 -6.91 -46.29 -30.60
C CYS A 144 -6.88 -44.96 -31.37
N LEU A 145 -8.04 -44.49 -31.85
CA LEU A 145 -8.14 -43.15 -32.43
C LEU A 145 -7.88 -42.10 -31.34
N LEU A 146 -7.18 -41.01 -31.69
CA LEU A 146 -6.78 -39.97 -30.74
C LEU A 146 -7.98 -39.22 -30.12
N GLN A 147 -9.10 -39.15 -30.84
CA GLN A 147 -10.40 -38.64 -30.33
C GLN A 147 -11.10 -39.59 -29.33
N SER A 148 -10.62 -40.83 -29.12
CA SER A 148 -11.28 -41.78 -28.22
C SER A 148 -11.08 -41.41 -26.75
N THR A 149 -12.17 -41.40 -25.99
CA THR A 149 -12.20 -41.08 -24.55
C THR A 149 -12.79 -42.18 -23.66
N HIS A 150 -13.41 -43.22 -24.24
CA HIS A 150 -14.08 -44.30 -23.49
C HIS A 150 -13.16 -44.99 -22.46
N TRP A 151 -11.94 -45.35 -22.85
CA TRP A 151 -10.93 -45.95 -21.97
C TRP A 151 -10.52 -45.04 -20.81
N MET A 152 -10.66 -43.72 -20.96
CA MET A 152 -10.37 -42.75 -19.89
C MET A 152 -11.46 -42.86 -18.82
N GLN A 153 -12.73 -42.93 -19.25
CA GLN A 153 -13.89 -43.10 -18.36
C GLN A 153 -13.85 -44.44 -17.63
N GLU A 154 -13.47 -45.54 -18.31
CA GLU A 154 -13.22 -46.85 -17.69
C GLU A 154 -12.16 -46.78 -16.56
N LYS A 155 -11.12 -45.96 -16.75
CA LYS A 155 -10.07 -45.69 -15.75
C LYS A 155 -10.43 -44.58 -14.75
N GLY A 156 -11.68 -44.07 -14.76
CA GLY A 156 -12.15 -43.01 -13.87
C GLY A 156 -11.52 -41.65 -14.11
N VAL A 157 -11.18 -41.32 -15.37
CA VAL A 157 -10.55 -40.06 -15.76
C VAL A 157 -11.38 -39.39 -16.86
N CYS A 158 -11.81 -38.16 -16.63
CA CYS A 158 -12.38 -37.32 -17.68
C CYS A 158 -11.25 -36.73 -18.54
N ASP A 159 -11.52 -36.48 -19.81
CA ASP A 159 -10.58 -35.76 -20.68
C ASP A 159 -10.45 -34.30 -20.20
N PRO A 160 -9.24 -33.81 -19.84
CA PRO A 160 -9.02 -32.45 -19.39
C PRO A 160 -8.79 -31.47 -20.55
N ALA A 161 -8.95 -31.90 -21.81
CA ALA A 161 -8.88 -31.01 -22.97
C ALA A 161 -9.95 -29.91 -22.93
N LEU A 162 -9.64 -28.77 -23.55
CA LEU A 162 -10.51 -27.58 -23.57
C LEU A 162 -11.78 -27.85 -24.40
N ALA A 163 -12.95 -27.67 -23.79
CA ALA A 163 -14.23 -27.89 -24.47
C ALA A 163 -14.44 -26.87 -25.61
N GLY A 164 -14.74 -27.38 -26.81
CA GLY A 164 -14.97 -26.56 -28.01
C GLY A 164 -13.82 -26.56 -29.03
N ILE A 165 -12.71 -27.23 -28.74
CA ILE A 165 -11.67 -27.53 -29.76
C ILE A 165 -12.19 -28.64 -30.69
N PRO A 166 -11.99 -28.57 -32.03
CA PRO A 166 -12.36 -29.63 -32.96
C PRO A 166 -11.61 -30.96 -32.77
N ASP A 167 -12.20 -32.07 -33.25
CA ASP A 167 -11.64 -33.40 -33.07
C ASP A 167 -10.23 -33.55 -33.66
N VAL A 168 -9.27 -33.90 -32.80
CA VAL A 168 -7.84 -33.98 -33.14
C VAL A 168 -7.53 -35.33 -33.80
N GLN A 169 -7.34 -35.27 -35.12
CA GLN A 169 -7.14 -36.47 -35.94
C GLN A 169 -5.75 -37.12 -35.74
N GLY A 170 -5.76 -38.40 -35.36
CA GLY A 170 -4.54 -39.17 -35.14
C GLY A 170 -4.79 -40.51 -34.46
N ARG A 171 -3.69 -41.15 -34.04
CA ARG A 171 -3.65 -42.43 -33.32
C ARG A 171 -2.97 -42.23 -31.97
N PHE A 172 -3.45 -42.91 -30.93
CA PHE A 172 -2.87 -42.92 -29.59
C PHE A 172 -2.43 -44.34 -29.21
N ILE A 173 -1.22 -44.42 -28.66
CA ILE A 173 -0.62 -45.60 -28.03
C ILE A 173 0.05 -45.07 -26.77
N PHE A 174 -0.14 -45.76 -25.65
CA PHE A 174 0.69 -45.67 -24.44
C PHE A 174 1.67 -46.84 -24.38
N ALA A 175 2.89 -46.54 -23.97
CA ALA A 175 3.96 -47.47 -23.59
C ALA A 175 4.80 -46.85 -22.44
N PRO A 176 5.48 -47.65 -21.59
CA PRO A 176 6.29 -47.15 -20.47
C PRO A 176 7.32 -46.09 -20.85
N PRO A 177 7.54 -45.05 -20.02
CA PRO A 177 8.47 -43.98 -20.31
C PRO A 177 9.92 -44.46 -20.37
N THR A 178 10.72 -43.85 -21.25
CA THR A 178 12.15 -44.17 -21.40
C THR A 178 13.01 -43.55 -20.31
N MET A 179 12.55 -42.45 -19.71
CA MET A 179 13.26 -41.73 -18.65
C MET A 179 12.26 -40.97 -17.77
N VAL A 180 12.55 -40.89 -16.47
CA VAL A 180 11.75 -40.16 -15.47
C VAL A 180 12.73 -39.43 -14.54
N GLU A 181 12.74 -38.10 -14.56
CA GLU A 181 13.68 -37.28 -13.76
C GLU A 181 13.03 -36.04 -13.14
N PHE A 182 13.62 -35.52 -12.06
CA PHE A 182 13.25 -34.20 -11.53
C PHE A 182 13.82 -33.09 -12.41
N VAL A 183 13.04 -32.03 -12.62
CA VAL A 183 13.44 -30.84 -13.38
C VAL A 183 13.18 -29.56 -12.57
N GLY A 184 13.34 -28.40 -13.23
CA GLY A 184 13.00 -27.10 -12.64
C GLY A 184 13.78 -26.80 -11.35
N SER A 185 13.07 -26.27 -10.35
CA SER A 185 13.70 -25.79 -9.12
C SER A 185 14.33 -26.89 -8.26
N PHE A 186 13.88 -28.16 -8.38
CA PHE A 186 14.44 -29.28 -7.60
C PHE A 186 15.79 -29.74 -8.13
N ALA A 187 15.89 -29.95 -9.45
CA ALA A 187 17.18 -30.22 -10.11
C ALA A 187 18.19 -29.10 -9.81
N ALA A 188 17.78 -27.84 -9.96
CA ALA A 188 18.57 -26.65 -9.67
C ALA A 188 18.92 -26.45 -8.18
N SER A 189 18.40 -27.25 -7.25
CA SER A 189 18.51 -27.05 -5.79
C SER A 189 18.02 -25.67 -5.28
N THR A 190 17.17 -24.99 -6.06
CA THR A 190 16.62 -23.64 -5.78
C THR A 190 15.17 -23.66 -5.27
N VAL A 191 14.70 -24.80 -4.75
CA VAL A 191 13.37 -24.93 -4.14
C VAL A 191 13.26 -24.10 -2.86
N THR A 192 12.11 -23.45 -2.67
CA THR A 192 11.72 -22.69 -1.47
C THR A 192 10.43 -23.27 -0.88
N LYS A 193 10.22 -23.18 0.43
CA LYS A 193 8.97 -23.63 1.09
C LYS A 193 7.71 -22.84 0.69
N LEU A 194 7.87 -21.73 -0.03
CA LEU A 194 6.78 -20.86 -0.49
C LEU A 194 6.02 -21.45 -1.71
N ASN A 195 6.73 -22.17 -2.60
CA ASN A 195 6.12 -22.93 -3.67
C ASN A 195 6.33 -24.43 -3.41
N LYS A 196 5.25 -25.11 -3.04
CA LYS A 196 5.24 -26.52 -2.61
C LYS A 196 5.04 -27.51 -3.76
N ALA A 197 5.20 -27.06 -5.01
CA ALA A 197 5.19 -27.92 -6.18
C ALA A 197 6.62 -28.29 -6.63
N ILE A 198 6.78 -29.50 -7.13
CA ILE A 198 8.02 -30.05 -7.69
C ILE A 198 7.72 -30.61 -9.07
N ASP A 199 8.58 -30.36 -10.05
CA ASP A 199 8.33 -30.72 -11.43
C ASP A 199 9.11 -31.99 -11.81
N VAL A 200 8.40 -32.99 -12.35
CA VAL A 200 8.96 -34.26 -12.86
C VAL A 200 8.70 -34.37 -14.36
N MET A 201 9.76 -34.62 -15.10
CA MET A 201 9.75 -34.84 -16.54
C MET A 201 9.67 -36.34 -16.83
N VAL A 202 8.82 -36.72 -17.79
CA VAL A 202 8.55 -38.11 -18.18
C VAL A 202 8.72 -38.23 -19.69
N THR A 203 9.81 -38.84 -20.15
CA THR A 203 10.10 -38.93 -21.58
C THR A 203 9.26 -40.04 -22.23
N MET A 204 8.40 -39.66 -23.17
CA MET A 204 7.58 -40.59 -23.94
C MET A 204 8.44 -41.40 -24.92
N PRO A 205 8.16 -42.71 -25.13
CA PRO A 205 8.82 -43.50 -26.17
C PRO A 205 8.58 -42.98 -27.59
N GLN A 206 9.51 -43.27 -28.51
CA GLN A 206 9.36 -42.90 -29.91
C GLN A 206 8.11 -43.52 -30.57
N GLU A 207 7.70 -44.73 -30.15
CA GLU A 207 6.48 -45.38 -30.66
C GLU A 207 5.17 -44.66 -30.28
N CYS A 208 5.17 -43.81 -29.25
CA CYS A 208 4.00 -43.00 -28.88
C CYS A 208 3.86 -41.74 -29.76
N VAL A 209 4.90 -41.32 -30.49
CA VAL A 209 5.00 -40.01 -31.13
C VAL A 209 5.29 -40.14 -32.63
N HIS A 210 4.66 -39.30 -33.46
CA HIS A 210 4.80 -39.31 -34.91
C HIS A 210 5.34 -37.97 -35.43
N LYS A 211 6.09 -38.00 -36.53
CA LYS A 211 6.87 -36.86 -37.08
C LYS A 211 6.03 -35.63 -37.49
N LEU A 212 4.71 -35.72 -37.48
CA LEU A 212 3.76 -34.64 -37.78
C LEU A 212 2.93 -34.19 -36.57
N ASP A 213 3.15 -34.73 -35.38
CA ASP A 213 2.32 -34.44 -34.19
C ASP A 213 2.48 -33.01 -33.66
N TRP A 214 3.44 -32.23 -34.15
CA TRP A 214 3.53 -30.79 -33.87
C TRP A 214 2.36 -29.98 -34.48
N ARG A 215 1.58 -30.55 -35.40
CA ARG A 215 0.42 -29.89 -36.03
C ARG A 215 -0.91 -30.16 -35.33
N ASP A 216 -1.85 -29.24 -35.53
CA ASP A 216 -3.30 -29.43 -35.29
C ASP A 216 -3.64 -29.99 -33.89
N GLY A 217 -2.96 -29.52 -32.84
CA GLY A 217 -3.21 -29.95 -31.46
C GLY A 217 -2.80 -31.38 -31.10
N ARG A 218 -2.19 -32.15 -32.02
CA ARG A 218 -1.90 -33.59 -31.85
C ARG A 218 -0.94 -33.87 -30.70
N TRP A 219 0.16 -33.11 -30.59
CA TRP A 219 1.14 -33.24 -29.51
C TRP A 219 0.50 -33.02 -28.14
N LEU A 220 -0.20 -31.89 -27.96
CA LEU A 220 -0.86 -31.54 -26.70
C LEU A 220 -1.89 -32.61 -26.31
N SER A 221 -2.67 -33.11 -27.26
CA SER A 221 -3.65 -34.18 -27.06
C SER A 221 -3.01 -35.51 -26.65
N LYS A 222 -1.88 -35.88 -27.28
CA LYS A 222 -1.11 -37.07 -26.89
C LYS A 222 -0.50 -36.93 -25.51
N ARG A 223 0.10 -35.79 -25.18
CA ARG A 223 0.63 -35.46 -23.84
C ARG A 223 -0.46 -35.54 -22.76
N ILE A 224 -1.66 -35.01 -23.05
CA ILE A 224 -2.83 -35.10 -22.16
C ILE A 224 -3.24 -36.56 -21.95
N LYS A 225 -3.42 -37.35 -23.02
CA LYS A 225 -3.87 -38.74 -22.92
C LYS A 225 -2.82 -39.67 -22.29
N TYR A 226 -1.53 -39.42 -22.53
CA TYR A 226 -0.44 -40.09 -21.83
C TYR A 226 -0.46 -39.77 -20.31
N SER A 227 -0.71 -38.51 -19.94
CA SER A 227 -0.92 -38.12 -18.54
C SER A 227 -2.16 -38.80 -17.92
N ALA A 228 -3.25 -38.92 -18.68
CA ALA A 228 -4.50 -39.52 -18.20
C ALA A 228 -4.37 -41.05 -17.99
N TRP A 229 -3.63 -41.75 -18.86
CA TRP A 229 -3.31 -43.17 -18.67
C TRP A 229 -2.48 -43.40 -17.40
N ILE A 230 -1.48 -42.54 -17.15
CA ILE A 230 -0.72 -42.52 -15.90
C ILE A 230 -1.64 -42.26 -14.71
N ALA A 231 -2.49 -41.23 -14.76
CA ALA A 231 -3.40 -40.86 -13.67
C ALA A 231 -4.37 -42.00 -13.29
N GLY A 232 -4.97 -42.62 -14.31
CA GLY A 232 -5.86 -43.78 -14.16
C GLY A 232 -5.15 -45.00 -13.57
N SER A 233 -3.92 -45.29 -14.03
CA SER A 233 -3.12 -46.40 -13.50
C SER A 233 -2.65 -46.14 -12.06
N LEU A 234 -2.37 -44.88 -11.69
CA LEU A 234 -2.02 -44.50 -10.32
C LEU A 234 -3.18 -44.59 -9.33
N ARG A 235 -4.45 -44.59 -9.77
CA ARG A 235 -5.61 -44.85 -8.89
C ARG A 235 -5.55 -46.24 -8.26
N GLU A 236 -4.88 -47.19 -8.91
CA GLU A 236 -4.66 -48.56 -8.43
C GLU A 236 -3.46 -48.68 -7.45
N LYS A 237 -2.79 -47.56 -7.12
CA LYS A 237 -1.59 -47.49 -6.26
C LYS A 237 -1.65 -46.41 -5.16
N PRO A 238 -2.58 -46.53 -4.18
CA PRO A 238 -2.65 -45.63 -3.03
C PRO A 238 -1.42 -45.69 -2.11
N ASP A 239 -0.63 -46.76 -2.20
CA ASP A 239 0.67 -46.94 -1.55
C ASP A 239 1.75 -45.98 -2.08
N LEU A 240 1.58 -45.46 -3.31
CA LEU A 240 2.51 -44.56 -3.99
C LEU A 240 2.00 -43.12 -4.04
N VAL A 241 0.69 -42.91 -4.20
CA VAL A 241 0.06 -41.59 -4.37
C VAL A 241 -1.21 -41.49 -3.53
N ALA A 242 -1.27 -40.52 -2.61
CA ALA A 242 -2.41 -40.32 -1.72
C ALA A 242 -3.60 -39.61 -2.38
N SER A 243 -3.34 -38.68 -3.31
CA SER A 243 -4.38 -37.95 -4.04
C SER A 243 -3.87 -37.38 -5.37
N GLN A 244 -4.76 -37.20 -6.33
CA GLN A 244 -4.46 -36.72 -7.68
C GLN A 244 -5.49 -35.67 -8.14
N CYS A 245 -5.05 -34.68 -8.90
CA CYS A 245 -5.91 -33.68 -9.53
C CYS A 245 -5.31 -33.17 -10.84
N TRP A 246 -6.15 -32.63 -11.72
CA TRP A 246 -5.71 -31.82 -12.85
C TRP A 246 -5.43 -30.37 -12.40
N THR A 247 -4.50 -29.71 -13.06
CA THR A 247 -4.29 -28.24 -13.01
C THR A 247 -3.68 -27.77 -14.33
N THR A 248 -3.36 -26.48 -14.49
CA THR A 248 -2.80 -25.90 -15.74
C THR A 248 -1.39 -25.36 -15.53
N HIS A 249 -0.46 -25.71 -16.42
CA HIS A 249 0.91 -25.19 -16.37
C HIS A 249 0.94 -23.67 -16.60
N LEU A 250 1.47 -22.91 -15.63
CA LEU A 250 1.45 -21.44 -15.61
C LEU A 250 0.04 -20.84 -15.84
N GLY A 251 -1.03 -21.54 -15.43
CA GLY A 251 -2.40 -21.12 -15.69
C GLY A 251 -2.89 -21.28 -17.14
N VAL A 252 -2.04 -21.77 -18.07
CA VAL A 252 -2.36 -21.86 -19.50
C VAL A 252 -3.31 -23.04 -19.75
N SER A 253 -4.51 -22.71 -20.23
CA SER A 253 -5.64 -23.62 -20.43
C SER A 253 -5.38 -24.73 -21.47
N SER A 254 -4.60 -24.44 -22.51
CA SER A 254 -4.16 -25.43 -23.51
C SER A 254 -3.10 -26.41 -22.99
N ARG A 255 -2.61 -26.24 -21.74
CA ARG A 255 -1.65 -27.15 -21.10
C ARG A 255 -2.12 -27.64 -19.73
N PRO A 256 -3.15 -28.51 -19.67
CA PRO A 256 -3.43 -29.33 -18.50
C PRO A 256 -2.20 -30.14 -18.09
N THR A 257 -2.03 -30.33 -16.80
CA THR A 257 -0.90 -31.04 -16.18
C THR A 257 -1.44 -31.88 -15.02
N LEU A 258 -0.99 -33.13 -14.93
CA LEU A 258 -1.32 -34.02 -13.83
C LEU A 258 -0.53 -33.59 -12.59
N GLN A 259 -1.23 -33.31 -11.49
CA GLN A 259 -0.63 -33.02 -10.19
C GLN A 259 -0.95 -34.14 -9.21
N VAL A 260 0.08 -34.78 -8.68
CA VAL A 260 -0.01 -35.89 -7.73
C VAL A 260 0.50 -35.49 -6.36
N THR A 261 -0.07 -36.08 -5.32
CA THR A 261 0.35 -35.94 -3.93
C THR A 261 0.97 -37.27 -3.49
N PRO A 262 2.30 -37.34 -3.30
CA PRO A 262 2.98 -38.56 -2.84
C PRO A 262 2.35 -39.16 -1.58
N SER A 263 2.47 -40.47 -1.38
CA SER A 263 2.03 -41.13 -0.15
C SER A 263 2.87 -40.71 1.08
N GLY A 264 2.28 -40.83 2.27
CA GLY A 264 2.95 -40.54 3.55
C GLY A 264 3.20 -39.06 3.87
N ASP A 265 4.09 -38.79 4.83
CA ASP A 265 4.32 -37.44 5.39
C ASP A 265 4.94 -36.43 4.42
N ILE A 266 5.53 -36.89 3.31
CA ILE A 266 6.10 -36.01 2.29
C ILE A 266 5.00 -35.35 1.45
N GLY A 267 3.91 -36.07 1.15
CA GLY A 267 2.72 -35.52 0.45
C GLY A 267 1.97 -34.45 1.24
N LYS A 268 2.03 -34.49 2.58
CA LYS A 268 1.52 -33.41 3.46
C LYS A 268 2.25 -32.07 3.27
N LYS A 269 3.38 -32.06 2.56
CA LYS A 269 4.29 -30.90 2.43
C LYS A 269 4.61 -30.51 0.99
N TRP A 270 4.60 -31.47 0.06
CA TRP A 270 4.96 -31.28 -1.34
C TRP A 270 3.99 -31.99 -2.28
N LYS A 271 3.70 -31.36 -3.42
CA LYS A 271 3.02 -31.96 -4.56
C LYS A 271 3.99 -32.11 -5.73
N VAL A 272 3.72 -33.04 -6.63
CA VAL A 272 4.52 -33.29 -7.83
C VAL A 272 3.68 -33.04 -9.09
N ASN A 273 4.17 -32.19 -9.99
CA ASN A 273 3.62 -31.95 -11.32
C ASN A 273 4.30 -32.91 -12.32
N ILE A 274 3.53 -33.60 -13.15
CA ILE A 274 4.04 -34.56 -14.14
C ILE A 274 3.95 -33.97 -15.55
N PHE A 275 5.09 -33.88 -16.23
CA PHE A 275 5.22 -33.34 -17.58
C PHE A 275 5.71 -34.43 -18.56
N PRO A 276 4.82 -35.01 -19.39
CA PRO A 276 5.25 -35.82 -20.51
C PRO A 276 5.93 -34.95 -21.57
N VAL A 277 7.12 -35.35 -21.99
CA VAL A 277 7.94 -34.69 -23.01
C VAL A 277 8.23 -35.64 -24.16
N PRO A 278 8.49 -35.16 -25.39
CA PRO A 278 8.82 -36.03 -26.50
C PRO A 278 10.22 -36.64 -26.33
N PRO A 279 10.58 -37.69 -27.09
CA PRO A 279 11.95 -38.15 -27.18
C PRO A 279 12.88 -37.00 -27.60
N ALA A 280 14.10 -36.97 -27.04
CA ALA A 280 15.09 -35.95 -27.39
C ALA A 280 15.33 -35.88 -28.90
N GLU A 281 15.44 -34.66 -29.44
CA GLU A 281 15.73 -34.36 -30.85
C GLU A 281 14.70 -34.91 -31.88
N PHE A 282 13.57 -35.47 -31.43
CA PHE A 282 12.55 -36.08 -32.30
C PHE A 282 11.84 -35.06 -33.22
N PHE A 283 11.58 -33.85 -32.72
CA PHE A 283 11.04 -32.74 -33.51
C PHE A 283 12.15 -31.74 -33.86
N LYS A 284 12.19 -31.30 -35.12
CA LYS A 284 13.15 -30.26 -35.55
C LYS A 284 12.81 -28.91 -34.90
N PRO A 285 13.74 -28.23 -34.19
CA PRO A 285 13.50 -26.94 -33.53
C PRO A 285 12.86 -25.89 -34.44
N SER A 286 13.25 -25.83 -35.72
CA SER A 286 12.71 -24.89 -36.72
C SER A 286 11.22 -25.06 -37.05
N ARG A 287 10.52 -26.03 -36.46
CA ARG A 287 9.04 -26.11 -36.50
C ARG A 287 8.36 -25.22 -35.46
N PHE A 288 9.05 -24.83 -34.38
CA PHE A 288 8.46 -24.05 -33.28
C PHE A 288 8.86 -22.56 -33.32
N LEU A 289 9.43 -22.08 -34.42
CA LEU A 289 9.71 -20.66 -34.64
C LEU A 289 8.38 -19.87 -34.56
N PRO A 290 8.33 -18.67 -33.94
CA PRO A 290 7.08 -17.92 -33.74
C PRO A 290 6.32 -17.62 -35.03
N GLU A 291 7.05 -17.36 -36.11
CA GLU A 291 6.57 -17.07 -37.48
C GLU A 291 5.84 -18.23 -38.18
N LYS A 292 5.86 -19.47 -37.66
CA LYS A 292 5.23 -20.62 -38.34
C LYS A 292 3.78 -20.81 -37.93
N CYS A 293 2.91 -20.98 -38.91
CA CYS A 293 1.57 -21.53 -38.68
C CYS A 293 1.65 -23.06 -38.50
N ASN A 294 1.21 -23.56 -37.36
CA ASN A 294 1.14 -25.00 -37.06
C ASN A 294 -0.28 -25.51 -36.78
N LEU A 295 -1.30 -24.65 -36.90
CA LEU A 295 -2.72 -24.99 -36.77
C LEU A 295 -3.47 -24.63 -38.06
N ASN A 296 -4.10 -25.61 -38.71
CA ASN A 296 -4.81 -25.33 -39.95
C ASN A 296 -6.17 -24.64 -39.69
N LEU A 297 -6.39 -23.45 -40.28
CA LEU A 297 -7.65 -22.70 -40.24
C LEU A 297 -8.89 -23.55 -40.58
N LYS A 298 -8.79 -24.44 -41.57
CA LYS A 298 -9.88 -25.32 -42.01
C LYS A 298 -10.17 -26.45 -41.02
N TRP A 299 -9.15 -26.92 -40.28
CA TRP A 299 -9.37 -27.84 -39.15
C TRP A 299 -10.00 -27.11 -37.96
N PHE A 300 -9.57 -25.87 -37.66
CA PHE A 300 -10.04 -25.14 -36.49
C PHE A 300 -11.47 -24.55 -36.65
N TYR A 301 -11.85 -24.12 -37.86
CA TYR A 301 -13.14 -23.47 -38.12
C TYR A 301 -14.11 -24.26 -39.01
N GLY A 302 -13.66 -25.29 -39.72
CA GLY A 302 -14.46 -26.00 -40.74
C GLY A 302 -14.67 -25.18 -42.02
N ASP A 303 -15.35 -24.04 -41.88
CA ASP A 303 -15.78 -23.16 -42.97
C ASP A 303 -14.69 -22.11 -43.28
N ALA A 304 -13.59 -22.56 -43.87
CA ALA A 304 -12.52 -21.70 -44.37
C ALA A 304 -12.20 -22.00 -45.84
N GLU A 305 -12.19 -20.95 -46.65
CA GLU A 305 -11.60 -20.96 -48.00
C GLU A 305 -10.08 -21.22 -47.93
N GLU A 306 -9.47 -21.61 -49.04
CA GLU A 306 -8.03 -21.95 -49.08
C GLU A 306 -7.18 -20.68 -49.15
N VAL A 307 -6.95 -20.07 -47.98
CA VAL A 307 -6.09 -18.89 -47.81
C VAL A 307 -4.63 -19.26 -48.12
N GLU A 308 -4.04 -18.58 -49.10
CA GLU A 308 -2.67 -18.87 -49.60
C GLU A 308 -1.57 -18.72 -48.54
N MET A 309 -1.76 -17.84 -47.55
CA MET A 309 -0.91 -17.71 -46.37
C MET A 309 -1.73 -17.89 -45.09
N GLN A 310 -1.32 -18.81 -44.22
CA GLN A 310 -1.92 -19.01 -42.90
C GLN A 310 -1.18 -18.18 -41.84
N PRO A 311 -1.90 -17.54 -40.88
CA PRO A 311 -1.29 -16.66 -39.89
C PRO A 311 -0.40 -17.43 -38.89
N PRO A 312 0.65 -16.79 -38.35
CA PRO A 312 1.56 -17.44 -37.40
C PRO A 312 0.84 -17.86 -36.11
N THR A 313 1.32 -18.93 -35.47
CA THR A 313 0.73 -19.46 -34.22
C THR A 313 1.74 -19.44 -33.06
N PRO A 314 2.17 -18.26 -32.57
CA PRO A 314 3.24 -18.14 -31.59
C PRO A 314 2.94 -18.80 -30.24
N LEU A 315 1.74 -18.65 -29.67
CA LEU A 315 1.38 -19.22 -28.36
C LEU A 315 1.26 -20.75 -28.42
N TYR A 316 0.71 -21.31 -29.50
CA TYR A 316 0.67 -22.75 -29.73
C TYR A 316 2.08 -23.32 -29.97
N ASN A 317 2.92 -22.61 -30.72
CA ASN A 317 4.31 -23.02 -30.97
C ASN A 317 5.12 -23.03 -29.67
N TRP A 318 4.93 -22.02 -28.81
CA TRP A 318 5.47 -21.99 -27.45
C TRP A 318 4.90 -23.13 -26.60
N ALA A 319 3.59 -23.37 -26.65
CA ALA A 319 2.92 -24.37 -25.82
C ALA A 319 3.47 -25.78 -26.04
N CYS A 320 3.76 -26.13 -27.31
CA CYS A 320 4.47 -27.36 -27.65
C CYS A 320 5.98 -27.26 -27.36
N GLY A 321 6.62 -26.16 -27.76
CA GLY A 321 8.06 -25.95 -27.68
C GLY A 321 8.63 -26.06 -26.27
N VAL A 322 7.90 -25.61 -25.24
CA VAL A 322 8.33 -25.76 -23.84
C VAL A 322 8.51 -27.24 -23.45
N ASP A 323 7.67 -28.17 -23.95
CA ASP A 323 7.88 -29.61 -23.67
C ASP A 323 9.13 -30.14 -24.42
N VAL A 324 9.41 -29.60 -25.62
CA VAL A 324 10.55 -30.01 -26.47
C VAL A 324 11.89 -29.55 -25.92
N PHE A 325 11.99 -28.30 -25.44
CA PHE A 325 13.23 -27.71 -24.96
C PHE A 325 13.49 -27.94 -23.45
N MET A 326 12.51 -28.45 -22.69
CA MET A 326 12.66 -28.76 -21.26
C MET A 326 13.91 -29.61 -20.92
N PRO A 327 14.29 -30.67 -21.68
CA PRO A 327 15.52 -31.41 -21.41
C PRO A 327 16.80 -30.57 -21.61
N GLN A 328 16.82 -29.69 -22.61
CA GLN A 328 17.95 -28.79 -22.89
C GLN A 328 18.10 -27.75 -21.78
N HIS A 329 17.00 -27.13 -21.34
CA HIS A 329 17.02 -26.17 -20.23
C HIS A 329 17.37 -26.85 -18.90
N SER A 330 16.89 -28.07 -18.66
CA SER A 330 17.25 -28.87 -17.48
C SER A 330 18.77 -29.11 -17.42
N ARG A 331 19.37 -29.60 -18.52
CA ARG A 331 20.83 -29.81 -18.62
C ARG A 331 21.61 -28.50 -18.42
N LEU A 332 21.23 -27.42 -19.10
CA LEU A 332 21.88 -26.11 -18.95
C LEU A 332 21.89 -25.60 -17.50
N ILE A 333 20.75 -25.72 -16.81
CA ILE A 333 20.58 -25.30 -15.42
C ILE A 333 21.40 -26.19 -14.48
N GLN A 334 21.42 -27.51 -14.70
CA GLN A 334 22.22 -28.44 -13.90
C GLN A 334 23.73 -28.24 -14.10
N THR A 335 24.19 -27.98 -15.32
CA THR A 335 25.62 -27.74 -15.63
C THR A 335 26.10 -26.40 -15.09
N SER A 336 25.26 -25.36 -15.08
CA SER A 336 25.64 -24.01 -14.65
C SER A 336 25.47 -23.72 -13.15
N LEU A 337 24.73 -24.54 -12.40
CA LEU A 337 24.41 -24.27 -10.98
C LEU A 337 24.88 -25.38 -10.03
N SER A 338 26.08 -25.21 -9.46
CA SER A 338 26.56 -26.04 -8.35
C SER A 338 25.67 -25.88 -7.11
N PRO A 339 25.20 -26.97 -6.46
CA PRO A 339 24.45 -26.89 -5.20
C PRO A 339 25.20 -26.10 -4.12
N GLY A 340 24.48 -25.27 -3.36
CA GLY A 340 25.04 -24.45 -2.27
C GLY A 340 25.68 -23.13 -2.70
N SER A 341 26.02 -22.94 -3.98
CA SER A 341 26.65 -21.72 -4.52
C SER A 341 25.85 -20.43 -4.27
N ASN A 342 26.54 -19.29 -4.27
CA ASN A 342 25.92 -17.96 -4.14
C ASN A 342 24.86 -17.71 -5.23
N LEU A 343 25.05 -18.25 -6.45
CA LEU A 343 24.06 -18.22 -7.53
C LEU A 343 22.75 -18.92 -7.13
N VAL A 344 22.83 -20.14 -6.59
CA VAL A 344 21.67 -20.88 -6.07
C VAL A 344 20.97 -20.14 -4.93
N GLN A 345 21.74 -19.45 -4.08
CA GLN A 345 21.20 -18.63 -2.98
C GLN A 345 20.51 -17.35 -3.50
N GLY A 346 21.12 -16.60 -4.41
CA GLY A 346 20.54 -15.42 -5.04
C GLY A 346 19.25 -15.74 -5.81
N ILE A 347 19.21 -16.87 -6.53
CA ILE A 347 17.99 -17.36 -7.20
C ILE A 347 16.88 -17.69 -6.18
N LYS A 348 17.21 -18.21 -4.98
CA LYS A 348 16.20 -18.41 -3.91
C LYS A 348 15.65 -17.08 -3.41
N LEU A 349 16.48 -16.07 -3.18
CA LEU A 349 16.04 -14.73 -2.75
C LEU A 349 15.12 -14.07 -3.78
N LEU A 350 15.46 -14.13 -5.06
CA LEU A 350 14.62 -13.65 -6.15
C LEU A 350 13.27 -14.40 -6.20
N LYS A 351 13.26 -15.72 -5.99
CA LYS A 351 12.02 -16.52 -5.90
C LYS A 351 11.18 -16.18 -4.66
N ILE A 352 11.79 -15.79 -3.54
CA ILE A 352 11.09 -15.30 -2.35
C ILE A 352 10.44 -13.93 -2.65
N TRP A 353 11.22 -12.99 -3.18
CA TRP A 353 10.78 -11.63 -3.53
C TRP A 353 9.59 -11.63 -4.52
N LEU A 354 9.66 -12.46 -5.57
CA LEU A 354 8.55 -12.67 -6.53
C LEU A 354 7.30 -13.26 -5.86
N ALA A 355 7.46 -14.26 -4.98
CA ALA A 355 6.35 -14.91 -4.31
C ALA A 355 5.64 -13.98 -3.31
N GLN A 356 6.39 -13.14 -2.58
CA GLN A 356 5.80 -12.15 -1.68
C GLN A 356 4.96 -11.10 -2.42
N ARG A 357 5.28 -10.83 -3.70
CA ARG A 357 4.55 -9.91 -4.59
C ARG A 357 3.47 -10.58 -5.45
N ARG A 358 3.24 -11.89 -5.27
CA ARG A 358 2.36 -12.71 -6.12
C ARG A 358 2.68 -12.58 -7.62
N LEU A 359 3.96 -12.51 -7.98
CA LEU A 359 4.45 -12.45 -9.37
C LEU A 359 4.84 -13.84 -9.92
N ASP A 360 4.91 -14.86 -9.07
CA ASP A 360 5.39 -16.22 -9.40
C ASP A 360 4.32 -17.15 -10.02
N ARG A 361 3.04 -16.74 -10.10
CA ARG A 361 1.89 -17.61 -10.41
C ARG A 361 0.83 -17.00 -11.33
N GLY A 362 0.05 -17.89 -11.95
CA GLY A 362 -1.01 -17.57 -12.90
C GLY A 362 -0.50 -17.35 -14.33
N ILE A 363 -1.43 -17.16 -15.27
CA ILE A 363 -1.12 -16.75 -16.64
C ILE A 363 -0.35 -15.44 -16.58
N GLY A 364 0.79 -15.32 -17.29
CA GLY A 364 1.60 -14.09 -17.24
C GLY A 364 2.43 -13.89 -15.99
N CYS A 365 2.75 -14.96 -15.26
CA CYS A 365 3.71 -14.90 -14.16
C CYS A 365 5.16 -14.68 -14.64
N PHE A 366 5.94 -13.94 -13.85
CA PHE A 366 7.39 -13.92 -13.97
C PHE A 366 7.96 -15.15 -13.24
N SER A 367 7.91 -16.29 -13.92
CA SER A 367 8.05 -17.60 -13.27
C SER A 367 9.43 -17.83 -12.64
N GLY A 368 9.47 -18.75 -11.66
CA GLY A 368 10.71 -19.24 -11.07
C GLY A 368 11.70 -19.86 -12.08
N HIS A 369 11.26 -20.23 -13.28
CA HIS A 369 12.12 -20.68 -14.37
C HIS A 369 12.72 -19.49 -15.13
N VAL A 370 11.90 -18.50 -15.51
CA VAL A 370 12.33 -17.26 -16.19
C VAL A 370 13.43 -16.55 -15.38
N VAL A 371 13.23 -16.35 -14.06
CA VAL A 371 14.25 -15.69 -13.22
C VAL A 371 15.53 -16.51 -13.07
N THR A 372 15.44 -17.85 -13.14
CA THR A 372 16.63 -18.73 -13.12
C THR A 372 17.45 -18.56 -14.39
N LEU A 373 16.80 -18.54 -15.56
CA LEU A 373 17.47 -18.34 -16.85
C LEU A 373 17.97 -16.90 -17.04
N LEU A 374 17.32 -15.89 -16.44
CA LEU A 374 17.82 -14.52 -16.41
C LEU A 374 19.15 -14.41 -15.65
N VAL A 375 19.27 -15.04 -14.47
CA VAL A 375 20.53 -15.09 -13.72
C VAL A 375 21.64 -15.75 -14.55
N LEU A 376 21.34 -16.85 -15.25
CA LEU A 376 22.31 -17.49 -16.14
C LEU A 376 22.67 -16.62 -17.37
N HIS A 377 21.72 -15.85 -17.92
CA HIS A 377 22.00 -14.89 -18.99
C HIS A 377 22.96 -13.78 -18.52
N LEU A 378 22.71 -13.19 -17.37
CA LEU A 378 23.56 -12.14 -16.80
C LEU A 378 24.96 -12.65 -16.44
N LEU A 379 25.09 -13.93 -16.06
CA LEU A 379 26.37 -14.60 -15.86
C LEU A 379 27.12 -14.79 -17.19
N HIS A 380 26.44 -15.18 -18.26
CA HIS A 380 27.06 -15.31 -19.59
C HIS A 380 27.51 -13.96 -20.17
N VAL A 381 26.69 -12.92 -20.01
CA VAL A 381 26.99 -11.52 -20.42
C VAL A 381 27.96 -10.83 -19.43
N LYS A 382 28.44 -11.53 -18.39
CA LYS A 382 29.37 -11.03 -17.37
C LYS A 382 28.88 -9.82 -16.56
N LYS A 383 27.57 -9.52 -16.59
CA LYS A 383 26.92 -8.54 -15.70
C LYS A 383 26.89 -9.01 -14.23
N ILE A 384 26.93 -10.33 -14.00
CA ILE A 384 27.25 -10.92 -12.70
C ILE A 384 28.40 -11.92 -12.84
N ASN A 385 29.06 -12.24 -11.73
CA ASN A 385 30.09 -13.30 -11.67
C ASN A 385 29.75 -14.31 -10.56
N ALA A 386 30.41 -15.47 -10.56
CA ALA A 386 30.12 -16.56 -9.63
C ALA A 386 30.61 -16.33 -8.18
N HIS A 387 31.45 -15.31 -7.95
CA HIS A 387 31.98 -14.95 -6.63
C HIS A 387 31.10 -13.92 -5.89
N MET A 388 30.26 -13.17 -6.61
CA MET A 388 29.31 -12.21 -6.03
C MET A 388 28.48 -12.83 -4.90
N SER A 389 28.19 -12.04 -3.87
CA SER A 389 27.32 -12.45 -2.77
C SER A 389 25.85 -12.61 -3.25
N PRO A 390 25.01 -13.39 -2.53
CA PRO A 390 23.60 -13.53 -2.90
C PRO A 390 22.85 -12.18 -2.95
N TYR A 391 23.25 -11.22 -2.10
CA TYR A 391 22.76 -9.84 -2.12
C TYR A 391 23.18 -9.07 -3.38
N GLN A 392 24.45 -9.14 -3.78
CA GLN A 392 24.93 -8.52 -5.02
C GLN A 392 24.22 -9.10 -6.25
N ILE A 393 24.03 -10.42 -6.29
CA ILE A 393 23.28 -11.10 -7.37
C ILE A 393 21.82 -10.61 -7.41
N PHE A 394 21.16 -10.49 -6.25
CA PHE A 394 19.80 -9.95 -6.14
C PHE A 394 19.73 -8.50 -6.68
N ARG A 395 20.59 -7.60 -6.18
CA ARG A 395 20.63 -6.19 -6.59
C ARG A 395 20.93 -6.01 -8.09
N SER A 396 21.89 -6.77 -8.64
CA SER A 396 22.25 -6.70 -10.06
C SER A 396 21.15 -7.23 -11.00
N VAL A 397 20.34 -8.18 -10.53
CA VAL A 397 19.14 -8.63 -11.29
C VAL A 397 18.06 -7.55 -11.28
N LEU A 398 17.82 -6.86 -10.16
CA LEU A 398 16.88 -5.74 -10.10
C LEU A 398 17.31 -4.60 -11.05
N LEU A 399 18.58 -4.19 -11.01
CA LEU A 399 19.12 -3.18 -11.93
C LEU A 399 18.93 -3.60 -13.40
N SER A 400 19.17 -4.87 -13.75
CA SER A 400 18.93 -5.34 -15.12
C SER A 400 17.44 -5.48 -15.51
N LEU A 401 16.50 -5.27 -14.59
CA LEU A 401 15.06 -5.17 -14.85
C LEU A 401 14.56 -3.71 -14.90
N THR A 402 15.31 -2.76 -14.33
CA THR A 402 15.02 -1.31 -14.45
C THR A 402 15.65 -0.71 -15.70
N ASP A 403 16.89 -1.09 -15.99
CA ASP A 403 17.72 -0.48 -17.03
C ASP A 403 17.44 -1.07 -18.43
N GLY A 404 16.78 -2.23 -18.48
CA GLY A 404 16.43 -2.93 -19.72
C GLY A 404 14.93 -2.88 -20.00
N ASP A 405 14.55 -2.64 -21.26
CA ASP A 405 13.15 -2.77 -21.70
C ASP A 405 12.98 -4.00 -22.61
N TRP A 406 12.33 -5.03 -22.08
CA TRP A 406 12.12 -6.30 -22.79
C TRP A 406 11.00 -6.21 -23.86
N SER A 407 10.28 -5.09 -23.95
CA SER A 407 9.36 -4.80 -25.06
C SER A 407 10.07 -4.24 -26.30
N VAL A 408 11.23 -3.59 -26.11
CA VAL A 408 12.05 -3.02 -27.20
C VAL A 408 13.24 -3.91 -27.54
N SER A 409 14.01 -4.34 -26.53
CA SER A 409 15.21 -5.17 -26.71
C SER A 409 15.31 -6.22 -25.61
N GLY A 410 14.60 -7.33 -25.82
CA GLY A 410 14.58 -8.49 -24.93
C GLY A 410 15.96 -9.13 -24.72
N PRO A 411 16.24 -9.72 -23.53
CA PRO A 411 17.43 -10.52 -23.29
C PRO A 411 17.52 -11.71 -24.24
N LYS A 412 18.74 -12.10 -24.61
CA LYS A 412 19.00 -13.19 -25.57
C LYS A 412 20.02 -14.14 -24.98
N HIS A 413 19.63 -15.36 -24.63
CA HIS A 413 20.54 -16.36 -24.06
C HIS A 413 21.39 -17.06 -25.15
N ALA A 414 22.00 -16.29 -26.05
CA ALA A 414 22.84 -16.84 -27.12
C ALA A 414 24.14 -17.42 -26.52
N THR A 415 24.40 -18.71 -26.72
CA THR A 415 25.70 -19.32 -26.43
C THR A 415 26.70 -19.02 -27.54
N SER A 416 27.95 -18.71 -27.18
CA SER A 416 29.04 -18.34 -28.09
C SER A 416 29.63 -19.49 -28.93
N ILE A 417 28.79 -20.42 -29.40
CA ILE A 417 29.15 -21.50 -30.33
C ILE A 417 28.14 -21.48 -31.48
N PRO A 418 28.42 -20.78 -32.60
CA PRO A 418 27.65 -20.91 -33.82
C PRO A 418 27.98 -22.28 -34.46
N SER A 419 27.26 -23.32 -34.05
CA SER A 419 27.22 -24.56 -34.83
C SER A 419 26.34 -24.32 -36.06
N GLU A 420 26.89 -24.56 -37.25
CA GLU A 420 26.25 -24.25 -38.54
C GLU A 420 24.91 -24.99 -38.79
N ALA A 421 24.51 -25.89 -37.90
CA ALA A 421 23.26 -26.62 -37.91
C ALA A 421 22.12 -25.99 -37.06
N THR A 422 22.38 -24.98 -36.23
CA THR A 422 21.32 -24.33 -35.43
C THR A 422 20.52 -23.34 -36.26
N ALA A 423 19.19 -23.51 -36.32
CA ALA A 423 18.27 -22.63 -37.04
C ALA A 423 18.01 -21.33 -36.25
N THR A 424 19.01 -20.45 -36.20
CA THR A 424 18.95 -19.17 -35.48
C THR A 424 17.91 -18.25 -36.13
N THR A 425 16.81 -18.00 -35.43
CA THR A 425 15.80 -17.02 -35.86
C THR A 425 16.43 -15.63 -36.02
N ASN A 426 16.04 -14.86 -37.05
CA ASN A 426 16.37 -13.44 -37.10
C ASN A 426 15.75 -12.76 -35.84
N PRO A 427 16.53 -12.06 -34.99
CA PRO A 427 16.01 -11.47 -33.76
C PRO A 427 14.84 -10.49 -33.96
N GLN A 428 14.69 -9.91 -35.15
CA GLN A 428 13.59 -9.01 -35.51
C GLN A 428 12.22 -9.71 -35.64
N VAL A 429 12.16 -11.05 -35.63
CA VAL A 429 10.90 -11.82 -35.75
C VAL A 429 10.09 -11.85 -34.44
N PHE A 430 10.74 -11.68 -33.29
CA PHE A 430 10.06 -11.77 -31.98
C PHE A 430 9.23 -10.53 -31.60
N PRO A 431 9.71 -9.28 -31.73
CA PRO A 431 8.95 -8.08 -31.34
C PRO A 431 7.55 -7.92 -31.98
N PRO A 432 7.32 -8.18 -33.28
CA PRO A 432 5.97 -8.05 -33.86
C PRO A 432 5.00 -9.17 -33.44
N LEU A 433 5.47 -10.22 -32.76
CA LEU A 433 4.68 -11.38 -32.35
C LEU A 433 4.50 -11.52 -30.83
N TYR A 434 5.26 -10.77 -30.03
CA TYR A 434 5.16 -10.79 -28.56
C TYR A 434 5.38 -9.39 -27.96
N PRO A 435 4.57 -8.96 -26.97
CA PRO A 435 4.76 -7.68 -26.29
C PRO A 435 5.97 -7.64 -25.34
N VAL A 436 6.55 -8.81 -25.04
CA VAL A 436 7.71 -8.99 -24.15
C VAL A 436 8.55 -10.14 -24.69
N VAL A 437 9.85 -9.93 -24.87
CA VAL A 437 10.77 -10.92 -25.46
C VAL A 437 11.87 -11.31 -24.47
N PHE A 438 12.11 -12.61 -24.32
CA PHE A 438 13.34 -13.17 -23.75
C PHE A 438 13.62 -14.50 -24.45
N THR A 439 14.62 -14.54 -25.34
CA THR A 439 14.90 -15.76 -26.13
C THR A 439 15.79 -16.74 -25.37
N ASP A 440 15.44 -18.02 -25.45
CA ASP A 440 16.16 -19.12 -24.81
C ASP A 440 17.50 -19.46 -25.50
N SER A 441 18.19 -20.50 -25.00
CA SER A 441 19.47 -20.96 -25.54
C SER A 441 19.41 -21.63 -26.91
N SER A 442 18.23 -22.03 -27.38
CA SER A 442 18.02 -22.47 -28.76
C SER A 442 17.83 -21.31 -29.76
N GLY A 443 17.49 -20.11 -29.28
CA GLY A 443 17.08 -18.97 -30.12
C GLY A 443 15.70 -19.13 -30.78
N VAL A 444 14.96 -20.19 -30.46
CA VAL A 444 13.63 -20.51 -31.02
C VAL A 444 12.50 -20.11 -30.06
N LEU A 445 12.68 -20.30 -28.74
CA LEU A 445 11.60 -20.16 -27.77
C LEU A 445 11.65 -18.81 -27.07
N ASN A 446 10.52 -18.09 -27.05
CA ASN A 446 10.34 -16.94 -26.16
C ASN A 446 9.94 -17.41 -24.75
N LEU A 447 10.85 -17.29 -23.79
CA LEU A 447 10.61 -17.60 -22.37
C LEU A 447 9.55 -16.68 -21.76
N ALA A 448 9.36 -15.48 -22.33
CA ALA A 448 8.39 -14.49 -21.91
C ALA A 448 7.04 -14.56 -22.65
N ALA A 449 6.78 -15.58 -23.49
CA ALA A 449 5.60 -15.64 -24.36
C ALA A 449 4.24 -15.44 -23.67
N THR A 450 4.11 -15.79 -22.39
CA THR A 450 2.87 -15.60 -21.61
C THR A 450 2.78 -14.26 -20.86
N LEU A 451 3.90 -13.52 -20.72
CA LEU A 451 3.93 -12.23 -20.01
C LEU A 451 3.24 -11.16 -20.86
N THR A 452 2.24 -10.49 -20.28
CA THR A 452 1.69 -9.29 -20.92
C THR A 452 2.59 -8.08 -20.64
N LEU A 453 2.51 -7.03 -21.46
CA LEU A 453 3.25 -5.78 -21.22
C LEU A 453 2.96 -5.20 -19.82
N ALA A 454 1.72 -5.36 -19.33
CA ALA A 454 1.31 -4.92 -18.00
C ALA A 454 1.96 -5.72 -16.86
N ASP A 455 2.22 -7.03 -17.05
CA ASP A 455 2.99 -7.83 -16.10
C ASP A 455 4.46 -7.38 -16.07
N TYR A 456 5.05 -7.14 -17.23
CA TYR A 456 6.43 -6.66 -17.32
C TYR A 456 6.61 -5.27 -16.68
N LYS A 457 5.71 -4.32 -16.99
CA LYS A 457 5.62 -3.01 -16.32
C LYS A 457 5.53 -3.16 -14.79
N ARG A 458 4.72 -4.10 -14.30
CA ARG A 458 4.61 -4.37 -12.85
C ARG A 458 5.89 -4.94 -12.25
N VAL A 459 6.53 -5.92 -12.90
CA VAL A 459 7.81 -6.50 -12.43
C VAL A 459 8.90 -5.43 -12.35
N ARG A 460 8.97 -4.55 -13.36
CA ARG A 460 9.89 -3.41 -13.39
C ARG A 460 9.59 -2.40 -12.28
N HIS A 461 8.33 -1.97 -12.11
CA HIS A 461 7.94 -1.03 -11.04
C HIS A 461 8.26 -1.58 -9.63
N GLU A 462 8.00 -2.87 -9.38
CA GLU A 462 8.36 -3.52 -8.12
C GLU A 462 9.89 -3.59 -7.94
N ALA A 463 10.67 -3.72 -9.02
CA ALA A 463 12.14 -3.68 -8.98
C ALA A 463 12.69 -2.27 -8.72
N GLU A 464 12.09 -1.23 -9.29
CA GLU A 464 12.38 0.18 -9.01
C GLU A 464 12.16 0.50 -7.52
N LEU A 465 11.01 0.09 -6.95
CA LEU A 465 10.73 0.20 -5.51
C LEU A 465 11.71 -0.61 -4.66
N ALA A 466 12.04 -1.83 -5.07
CA ALA A 466 12.99 -2.68 -4.36
C ALA A 466 14.40 -2.08 -4.32
N LEU A 467 14.82 -1.39 -5.39
CA LEU A 467 16.09 -0.66 -5.42
C LEU A 467 16.06 0.59 -4.53
N SER A 468 14.95 1.34 -4.50
CA SER A 468 14.84 2.52 -3.61
C SER A 468 14.94 2.14 -2.14
N PHE A 469 14.29 1.04 -1.72
CA PHE A 469 14.41 0.51 -0.35
C PHE A 469 15.81 0.00 -0.03
N LEU A 470 16.58 -0.46 -1.02
CA LEU A 470 17.99 -0.84 -0.86
C LEU A 470 18.97 0.35 -0.91
N SER A 471 18.49 1.58 -1.13
CA SER A 471 19.29 2.81 -1.05
C SER A 471 18.97 3.67 0.17
N SER A 472 17.78 3.51 0.79
CA SER A 472 17.43 4.22 2.02
C SER A 472 18.19 3.65 3.23
N SER A 473 18.84 4.50 4.01
CA SER A 473 19.51 4.14 5.27
C SER A 473 18.52 3.76 6.39
N ASP A 474 17.30 4.29 6.34
CA ASP A 474 16.43 4.47 7.51
C ASP A 474 15.29 3.45 7.61
N THR A 475 15.20 2.53 6.65
CA THR A 475 14.11 1.55 6.53
C THR A 475 14.65 0.12 6.74
N ASP A 476 13.91 -0.73 7.45
CA ASP A 476 14.12 -2.19 7.37
C ASP A 476 13.70 -2.70 5.99
N SER A 477 14.66 -2.66 5.08
CA SER A 477 14.52 -3.12 3.70
C SER A 477 14.45 -4.65 3.63
N PHE A 478 15.05 -5.38 4.58
CA PHE A 478 15.03 -6.84 4.58
C PHE A 478 13.61 -7.38 4.83
N GLU A 479 12.94 -6.92 5.88
CA GLU A 479 11.56 -7.29 6.19
C GLU A 479 10.63 -6.93 5.03
N SER A 480 10.84 -5.75 4.45
CA SER A 480 10.02 -5.20 3.35
C SER A 480 10.25 -5.88 1.99
N LEU A 481 11.41 -6.49 1.76
CA LEU A 481 11.72 -7.21 0.52
C LEU A 481 11.29 -8.67 0.57
N PHE A 482 11.52 -9.35 1.70
CA PHE A 482 11.46 -10.82 1.78
C PHE A 482 10.45 -11.40 2.77
N ILE A 483 9.98 -10.63 3.76
CA ILE A 483 9.09 -11.14 4.83
C ILE A 483 7.65 -10.65 4.65
N LYS A 484 7.47 -9.33 4.44
CA LYS A 484 6.15 -8.72 4.21
C LYS A 484 5.59 -9.14 2.86
N LYS A 485 4.34 -9.60 2.87
CA LYS A 485 3.59 -10.00 1.68
C LYS A 485 2.82 -8.81 1.11
N VAL A 486 2.98 -8.56 -0.19
CA VAL A 486 2.33 -7.48 -0.94
C VAL A 486 1.02 -8.01 -1.53
N GLU A 487 -0.10 -7.59 -0.93
CA GLU A 487 -1.45 -7.92 -1.41
C GLU A 487 -2.00 -6.80 -2.31
N MET A 488 -2.74 -7.15 -3.38
CA MET A 488 -3.24 -6.13 -4.32
C MET A 488 -4.10 -5.07 -3.63
N LEU A 489 -4.93 -5.48 -2.67
CA LEU A 489 -5.80 -4.58 -1.91
C LEU A 489 -5.01 -3.51 -1.10
N GLN A 490 -3.71 -3.69 -0.90
CA GLN A 490 -2.87 -2.78 -0.11
C GLN A 490 -1.88 -1.97 -0.97
N PHE A 491 -1.51 -2.43 -2.18
CA PHE A 491 -0.64 -1.66 -3.08
C PHE A 491 -1.41 -0.75 -4.05
N SER A 492 -2.62 -1.12 -4.49
CA SER A 492 -3.38 -0.31 -5.47
C SER A 492 -4.23 0.77 -4.82
N ASP A 493 -4.17 2.00 -5.33
CA ASP A 493 -4.96 3.15 -4.91
C ASP A 493 -6.46 3.00 -5.21
N GLN A 494 -6.79 2.31 -6.32
CA GLN A 494 -8.14 1.87 -6.68
C GLN A 494 -8.09 0.50 -7.35
N ILE A 495 -9.19 -0.26 -7.28
CA ILE A 495 -9.36 -1.52 -8.02
C ILE A 495 -10.58 -1.41 -8.93
N LEU A 496 -10.34 -1.69 -10.20
CA LEU A 496 -11.31 -1.79 -11.29
C LEU A 496 -11.63 -3.27 -11.52
N CYS A 497 -12.85 -3.69 -11.18
CA CYS A 497 -13.34 -5.06 -11.36
C CYS A 497 -14.27 -5.13 -12.58
N LEU A 498 -13.89 -5.90 -13.60
CA LEU A 498 -14.61 -6.09 -14.85
C LEU A 498 -15.20 -7.49 -14.91
N GLN A 499 -16.53 -7.57 -14.94
CA GLN A 499 -17.29 -8.81 -14.91
C GLN A 499 -17.97 -9.03 -16.26
N LEU A 500 -17.25 -9.67 -17.18
CA LEU A 500 -17.66 -9.97 -18.55
C LEU A 500 -18.16 -11.41 -18.71
N LYS A 501 -19.19 -11.62 -19.52
CA LYS A 501 -19.58 -12.93 -20.05
C LYS A 501 -18.73 -13.29 -21.27
N GLN A 502 -18.65 -14.58 -21.60
CA GLN A 502 -17.94 -15.06 -22.80
C GLN A 502 -18.39 -14.36 -24.09
N LYS A 503 -19.69 -14.09 -24.27
CA LYS A 503 -20.19 -13.32 -25.44
C LYS A 503 -19.64 -11.91 -25.46
N GLU A 504 -19.73 -11.19 -24.34
CA GLU A 504 -19.23 -9.83 -24.19
C GLU A 504 -17.70 -9.76 -24.41
N GLY A 505 -16.95 -10.77 -23.97
CA GLY A 505 -15.52 -10.88 -24.24
C GLY A 505 -15.19 -11.16 -25.72
N LEU A 506 -15.96 -12.00 -26.40
CA LEU A 506 -15.82 -12.24 -27.85
C LEU A 506 -16.25 -11.03 -28.68
N GLU A 507 -17.25 -10.26 -28.23
CA GLU A 507 -17.66 -8.98 -28.80
C GLU A 507 -16.50 -7.95 -28.70
N VAL A 508 -15.82 -7.87 -27.55
CA VAL A 508 -14.58 -7.07 -27.40
C VAL A 508 -13.49 -7.56 -28.35
N LEU A 509 -13.21 -8.86 -28.40
CA LEU A 509 -12.16 -9.41 -29.27
C LEU A 509 -12.45 -9.16 -30.75
N SER A 510 -13.70 -9.21 -31.19
CA SER A 510 -14.06 -8.96 -32.59
C SER A 510 -13.62 -7.58 -33.12
N ARG A 511 -13.47 -6.59 -32.21
CA ARG A 511 -13.04 -5.22 -32.52
C ARG A 511 -11.53 -5.08 -32.80
N THR A 512 -10.69 -6.06 -32.42
CA THR A 512 -9.24 -6.01 -32.71
C THR A 512 -8.90 -6.49 -34.12
N GLY A 513 -9.89 -6.86 -34.93
CA GLY A 513 -9.72 -7.39 -36.29
C GLY A 513 -9.25 -8.84 -36.31
N ASN A 514 -8.09 -9.12 -35.70
CA ASN A 514 -7.38 -10.41 -35.68
C ASN A 514 -8.03 -11.52 -34.82
N HIS A 515 -9.29 -11.36 -34.41
CA HIS A 515 -9.99 -12.25 -33.48
C HIS A 515 -9.94 -13.75 -33.85
N ARG A 516 -10.01 -14.09 -35.15
CA ARG A 516 -9.93 -15.49 -35.61
C ARG A 516 -8.56 -16.12 -35.40
N GLU A 517 -7.50 -15.32 -35.53
CA GLU A 517 -6.11 -15.74 -35.41
C GLU A 517 -5.77 -15.99 -33.93
N VAL A 518 -6.11 -15.02 -33.08
CA VAL A 518 -5.98 -15.09 -31.62
C VAL A 518 -6.73 -16.31 -31.04
N MET A 519 -7.97 -16.53 -31.47
CA MET A 519 -8.77 -17.67 -31.00
C MET A 519 -8.21 -19.02 -31.47
N MET A 520 -7.56 -19.06 -32.64
CA MET A 520 -6.90 -20.27 -33.14
C MET A 520 -5.61 -20.57 -32.37
N ASP A 521 -4.72 -19.58 -32.24
CA ASP A 521 -3.43 -19.73 -31.54
C ASP A 521 -3.60 -20.03 -30.04
N GLY A 522 -4.60 -19.41 -29.40
CA GLY A 522 -5.02 -19.70 -28.03
C GLY A 522 -5.80 -21.01 -27.86
N LEU A 523 -6.02 -21.81 -28.92
CA LEU A 523 -6.87 -23.01 -28.94
C LEU A 523 -8.24 -22.80 -28.25
N GLY A 524 -8.88 -21.67 -28.54
CA GLY A 524 -10.18 -21.27 -28.00
C GLY A 524 -10.13 -20.31 -26.80
N ASP A 525 -8.95 -20.05 -26.21
CA ASP A 525 -8.79 -19.14 -25.06
C ASP A 525 -8.29 -17.75 -25.46
N GLY A 526 -9.18 -16.92 -26.03
CA GLY A 526 -8.89 -15.53 -26.39
C GLY A 526 -8.80 -14.54 -25.22
N ARG A 527 -8.86 -14.99 -23.95
CA ARG A 527 -8.99 -14.11 -22.78
C ARG A 527 -7.81 -13.15 -22.61
N VAL A 528 -6.58 -13.62 -22.84
CA VAL A 528 -5.37 -12.80 -22.64
C VAL A 528 -5.35 -11.59 -23.57
N ALA A 529 -5.80 -11.74 -24.82
CA ALA A 529 -5.93 -10.63 -25.75
C ALA A 529 -7.02 -9.64 -25.34
N VAL A 530 -8.21 -10.12 -24.92
CA VAL A 530 -9.28 -9.26 -24.38
C VAL A 530 -8.81 -8.49 -23.15
N TRP A 531 -8.06 -9.13 -22.26
CA TRP A 531 -7.46 -8.49 -21.08
C TRP A 531 -6.38 -7.48 -21.45
N SER A 532 -5.53 -7.77 -22.44
CA SER A 532 -4.53 -6.81 -22.94
C SER A 532 -5.18 -5.60 -23.61
N GLU A 533 -6.24 -5.77 -24.41
CA GLU A 533 -6.96 -4.67 -25.05
C GLU A 533 -7.72 -3.81 -24.03
N VAL A 534 -8.36 -4.44 -23.04
CA VAL A 534 -8.95 -3.74 -21.88
C VAL A 534 -7.91 -2.91 -21.12
N VAL A 535 -6.72 -3.46 -20.88
CA VAL A 535 -5.62 -2.72 -20.23
C VAL A 535 -5.12 -1.60 -21.14
N ARG A 536 -4.95 -1.83 -22.45
CA ARG A 536 -4.53 -0.82 -23.43
C ARG A 536 -5.45 0.40 -23.40
N VAL A 537 -6.76 0.19 -23.48
CA VAL A 537 -7.78 1.26 -23.46
C VAL A 537 -7.84 1.98 -22.10
N VAL A 538 -7.60 1.29 -20.98
CA VAL A 538 -7.50 1.91 -19.65
C VAL A 538 -6.19 2.72 -19.49
N GLU A 539 -5.06 2.21 -20.00
CA GLU A 539 -3.78 2.93 -19.99
C GLU A 539 -3.84 4.20 -20.86
N GLU A 540 -4.39 4.10 -22.06
CA GLU A 540 -4.60 5.21 -23.00
C GLU A 540 -5.54 6.27 -22.39
N GLY A 541 -6.70 5.85 -21.89
CA GLY A 541 -7.68 6.76 -21.29
C GLY A 541 -7.21 7.48 -20.02
N LEU A 542 -6.39 6.83 -19.19
CA LEU A 542 -5.85 7.47 -17.98
C LEU A 542 -4.69 8.43 -18.28
N GLY A 543 -3.96 8.31 -19.40
CA GLY A 543 -2.82 9.19 -19.70
C GLY A 543 -1.81 9.25 -18.55
N ASP A 544 -1.35 10.45 -18.18
CA ASP A 544 -0.34 10.68 -17.12
C ASP A 544 -0.89 10.52 -15.69
N ARG A 545 -2.19 10.22 -15.54
CA ARG A 545 -2.85 10.01 -14.25
C ARG A 545 -2.42 8.71 -13.57
N LYS A 546 -1.94 7.73 -14.35
CA LYS A 546 -1.49 6.41 -13.87
C LYS A 546 0.02 6.41 -13.64
N LEU A 547 0.47 5.68 -12.63
CA LEU A 547 1.83 5.15 -12.56
C LEU A 547 1.88 3.70 -13.04
N LEU A 548 0.86 2.89 -12.72
CA LEU A 548 0.78 1.49 -13.13
C LEU A 548 -0.68 1.00 -13.25
N VAL A 549 -0.94 0.16 -14.25
CA VAL A 549 -2.16 -0.66 -14.37
C VAL A 549 -1.75 -2.13 -14.20
N ALA A 550 -2.04 -2.70 -13.03
CA ALA A 550 -1.58 -4.01 -12.60
C ALA A 550 -2.72 -5.06 -12.66
N PRO A 551 -2.66 -6.06 -13.55
CA PRO A 551 -3.65 -7.14 -13.58
C PRO A 551 -3.53 -8.07 -12.37
N LEU A 552 -4.66 -8.43 -11.76
CA LEU A 552 -4.71 -9.41 -10.68
C LEU A 552 -4.46 -10.82 -11.23
N ARG A 553 -3.30 -11.38 -10.88
CA ARG A 553 -2.99 -12.79 -11.16
C ARG A 553 -3.78 -13.70 -10.21
N SER A 554 -4.50 -14.66 -10.78
CA SER A 554 -5.17 -15.73 -10.04
C SER A 554 -4.28 -16.97 -10.01
N ASP A 555 -4.25 -17.68 -8.88
CA ASP A 555 -3.60 -18.99 -8.78
C ASP A 555 -4.22 -19.99 -9.79
N PRO A 556 -3.43 -20.89 -10.42
CA PRO A 556 -3.97 -21.90 -11.33
C PRO A 556 -5.01 -22.80 -10.64
N GLU A 557 -6.21 -22.88 -11.24
CA GLU A 557 -7.28 -23.72 -10.72
C GLU A 557 -6.89 -25.22 -10.76
N SER A 558 -7.45 -26.00 -9.84
CA SER A 558 -7.18 -27.44 -9.73
C SER A 558 -8.50 -28.19 -9.59
N TRP A 559 -8.73 -29.23 -10.41
CA TRP A 559 -10.00 -29.95 -10.47
C TRP A 559 -9.82 -31.47 -10.36
N PRO A 560 -10.85 -32.21 -9.88
CA PRO A 560 -10.79 -33.67 -9.78
C PRO A 560 -10.58 -34.37 -11.14
N LEU A 561 -9.93 -35.53 -11.12
CA LEU A 561 -9.62 -36.29 -12.34
C LEU A 561 -10.85 -36.76 -13.12
N ASP A 562 -11.96 -36.96 -12.42
CA ASP A 562 -13.26 -37.44 -12.92
C ASP A 562 -14.19 -36.31 -13.39
N GLN A 563 -13.74 -35.05 -13.37
CA GLN A 563 -14.52 -33.88 -13.78
C GLN A 563 -13.94 -33.21 -15.03
N VAL A 564 -14.82 -32.61 -15.84
CA VAL A 564 -14.45 -31.74 -16.95
C VAL A 564 -13.71 -30.49 -16.46
N PRO A 565 -12.85 -29.85 -17.28
CA PRO A 565 -12.18 -28.61 -16.92
C PRO A 565 -13.14 -27.50 -16.47
N PRO A 566 -12.74 -26.65 -15.50
CA PRO A 566 -13.46 -25.45 -15.13
C PRO A 566 -13.73 -24.53 -16.32
N LYS A 567 -14.90 -23.88 -16.32
CA LYS A 567 -15.26 -22.94 -17.39
C LYS A 567 -14.39 -21.69 -17.30
N LEU A 568 -13.79 -21.30 -18.43
CA LEU A 568 -12.93 -20.12 -18.54
C LEU A 568 -13.64 -18.87 -18.00
N GLN A 569 -13.09 -18.27 -16.95
CA GLN A 569 -13.57 -17.00 -16.40
C GLN A 569 -13.04 -15.84 -17.26
N TRP A 570 -13.94 -15.02 -17.82
CA TRP A 570 -13.59 -13.87 -18.68
C TRP A 570 -13.44 -12.55 -17.91
N SER A 571 -13.78 -12.54 -16.62
CA SER A 571 -13.58 -11.40 -15.73
C SER A 571 -12.10 -11.07 -15.51
N ILE A 572 -11.79 -9.78 -15.35
CA ILE A 572 -10.46 -9.29 -14.94
C ILE A 572 -10.61 -8.23 -13.85
N ASN A 573 -9.69 -8.24 -12.88
CA ASN A 573 -9.56 -7.18 -11.89
C ASN A 573 -8.21 -6.49 -12.11
N LEU A 574 -8.21 -5.15 -12.14
CA LEU A 574 -7.03 -4.31 -12.34
C LEU A 574 -6.81 -3.45 -11.10
N GLY A 575 -5.65 -3.57 -10.48
CA GLY A 575 -5.15 -2.60 -9.50
C GLY A 575 -4.58 -1.39 -10.23
N LEU A 576 -5.01 -0.19 -9.85
CA LEU A 576 -4.54 1.08 -10.40
C LEU A 576 -3.66 1.76 -9.35
N ILE A 577 -2.46 2.19 -9.74
CA ILE A 577 -1.60 3.09 -8.96
C ILE A 577 -1.60 4.43 -9.68
N PHE A 578 -1.81 5.53 -8.95
CA PHE A 578 -2.00 6.85 -9.54
C PHE A 578 -0.83 7.81 -9.29
N ASN A 579 -0.66 8.76 -10.22
CA ASN A 579 0.22 9.91 -10.06
C ASN A 579 -0.57 11.01 -9.30
N PRO A 580 -0.23 11.35 -8.05
CA PRO A 580 -1.04 12.26 -7.23
C PRO A 580 -1.16 13.68 -7.81
N HIS A 581 -0.20 14.12 -8.65
CA HIS A 581 -0.23 15.45 -9.27
C HIS A 581 -1.22 15.52 -10.45
N ALA A 582 -1.39 14.43 -11.20
CA ALA A 582 -2.21 14.40 -12.42
C ALA A 582 -3.61 13.77 -12.20
N ALA A 583 -3.72 12.79 -11.30
CA ALA A 583 -4.90 11.91 -11.21
C ALA A 583 -6.23 12.64 -11.00
N TRP A 584 -6.22 13.70 -10.20
CA TRP A 584 -7.41 14.44 -9.75
C TRP A 584 -7.77 15.65 -10.65
N ALA A 585 -7.04 15.85 -11.76
CA ALA A 585 -7.24 16.99 -12.66
C ALA A 585 -8.62 16.96 -13.34
N LEU A 586 -9.37 18.06 -13.29
CA LEU A 586 -10.70 18.20 -13.89
C LEU A 586 -10.72 18.13 -15.43
N LEU A 587 -9.56 18.32 -16.05
CA LEU A 587 -9.36 18.38 -17.50
C LEU A 587 -8.34 17.33 -17.92
N THR A 588 -8.58 16.67 -19.06
CA THR A 588 -7.54 15.97 -19.83
C THR A 588 -7.19 16.85 -21.02
N LYS A 589 -5.98 17.42 -21.06
CA LYS A 589 -5.45 18.16 -22.22
C LYS A 589 -5.06 17.14 -23.30
N GLY A 590 -5.46 17.39 -24.53
CA GLY A 590 -5.11 16.62 -25.72
C GLY A 590 -4.12 17.36 -26.63
N PRO A 591 -3.92 16.88 -27.86
CA PRO A 591 -3.01 17.50 -28.82
C PRO A 591 -3.52 18.86 -29.31
N ALA A 592 -2.60 19.66 -29.89
CA ALA A 592 -2.91 20.99 -30.42
C ALA A 592 -3.81 20.89 -31.66
N ALA A 593 -4.68 21.88 -31.86
CA ALA A 593 -5.81 21.81 -32.81
C ALA A 593 -5.45 21.44 -34.26
N ASP A 594 -4.24 21.81 -34.68
CA ASP A 594 -3.76 21.68 -36.06
C ASP A 594 -2.95 20.39 -36.32
N THR A 595 -2.77 19.52 -35.32
CA THR A 595 -2.01 18.27 -35.47
C THR A 595 -2.89 17.10 -35.93
N PRO A 596 -2.35 16.12 -36.68
CA PRO A 596 -3.13 14.96 -37.14
C PRO A 596 -3.64 14.07 -35.99
N GLU A 597 -2.97 14.10 -34.83
CA GLU A 597 -3.35 13.37 -33.61
C GLU A 597 -4.75 13.75 -33.10
N VAL A 598 -5.23 14.96 -33.40
CA VAL A 598 -6.59 15.41 -33.09
C VAL A 598 -7.67 14.47 -33.64
N ALA A 599 -7.46 13.86 -34.80
CA ALA A 599 -8.41 12.90 -35.35
C ALA A 599 -8.51 11.63 -34.49
N VAL A 600 -7.37 11.09 -34.05
CA VAL A 600 -7.29 9.92 -33.16
C VAL A 600 -7.88 10.25 -31.79
N PHE A 601 -7.56 11.42 -31.23
CA PHE A 601 -8.09 11.87 -29.94
C PHE A 601 -9.62 12.02 -29.98
N ARG A 602 -10.18 12.63 -31.03
CA ARG A 602 -11.64 12.74 -31.24
C ARG A 602 -12.29 11.37 -31.42
N GLN A 603 -11.66 10.43 -32.12
CA GLN A 603 -12.16 9.06 -32.27
C GLN A 603 -12.12 8.29 -30.94
N PHE A 604 -11.09 8.47 -30.13
CA PHE A 604 -10.93 7.80 -28.84
C PHE A 604 -11.96 8.30 -27.80
N TRP A 605 -12.14 9.62 -27.70
CA TRP A 605 -13.03 10.23 -26.71
C TRP A 605 -14.48 10.39 -27.18
N GLY A 606 -14.74 10.44 -28.48
CA GLY A 606 -16.08 10.66 -29.05
C GLY A 606 -16.66 12.02 -28.63
N GLU A 607 -17.95 12.03 -28.31
CA GLU A 607 -18.73 13.23 -27.90
C GLU A 607 -18.17 13.98 -26.68
N LYS A 608 -17.20 13.40 -25.95
CA LYS A 608 -16.52 14.03 -24.81
C LYS A 608 -15.37 14.95 -25.22
N SER A 609 -14.86 14.88 -26.45
CA SER A 609 -13.81 15.79 -26.94
C SER A 609 -14.38 17.18 -27.24
N SER A 610 -13.65 18.23 -26.86
CA SER A 610 -14.01 19.61 -27.16
C SER A 610 -12.78 20.48 -27.37
N LEU A 611 -12.78 21.29 -28.43
CA LEU A 611 -11.77 22.31 -28.64
C LEU A 611 -11.82 23.37 -27.52
N ARG A 612 -10.69 23.65 -26.88
CA ARG A 612 -10.56 24.65 -25.82
C ARG A 612 -9.34 25.53 -26.02
N ARG A 613 -9.51 26.81 -25.71
CA ARG A 613 -8.42 27.79 -25.57
C ARG A 613 -7.85 27.72 -24.14
N PHE A 614 -6.53 27.71 -24.02
CA PHE A 614 -5.80 27.68 -22.75
C PHE A 614 -5.29 29.08 -22.37
N GLN A 615 -4.74 29.23 -21.15
CA GLN A 615 -4.26 30.53 -20.64
C GLN A 615 -3.03 31.07 -21.40
N ASP A 616 -2.21 30.16 -21.93
CA ASP A 616 -1.13 30.42 -22.90
C ASP A 616 -1.65 30.90 -24.27
N GLY A 617 -2.97 31.01 -24.46
CA GLY A 617 -3.61 31.41 -25.70
C GLY A 617 -3.78 30.28 -26.72
N SER A 618 -3.15 29.12 -26.52
CA SER A 618 -3.15 27.96 -27.43
C SER A 618 -4.52 27.29 -27.53
N PHE A 619 -4.76 26.59 -28.63
CA PHE A 619 -5.97 25.80 -28.87
C PHE A 619 -5.62 24.31 -28.91
N HIS A 620 -6.25 23.52 -28.05
CA HIS A 620 -6.10 22.07 -28.00
C HIS A 620 -7.47 21.39 -27.92
N GLU A 621 -7.57 20.15 -28.39
CA GLU A 621 -8.67 19.29 -27.95
C GLU A 621 -8.52 18.97 -26.46
N ALA A 622 -9.63 18.92 -25.73
CA ALA A 622 -9.62 18.58 -24.31
C ALA A 622 -10.96 17.97 -23.85
N VAL A 623 -10.88 17.11 -22.84
CA VAL A 623 -12.04 16.48 -22.19
C VAL A 623 -12.22 17.05 -20.78
N LEU A 624 -13.42 17.54 -20.47
CA LEU A 624 -13.80 18.01 -19.13
C LEU A 624 -14.56 16.92 -18.35
N TRP A 625 -14.16 16.70 -17.10
CA TRP A 625 -14.71 15.68 -16.20
C TRP A 625 -15.67 16.25 -15.14
N GLY A 626 -15.43 17.47 -14.65
CA GLY A 626 -16.29 18.12 -13.66
C GLY A 626 -16.10 19.63 -13.59
N ASP A 627 -16.88 20.30 -12.76
CA ASP A 627 -16.83 21.75 -12.60
C ASP A 627 -15.59 22.23 -11.80
N PRO A 628 -15.12 23.49 -11.98
CA PRO A 628 -14.05 24.07 -11.15
C PRO A 628 -14.31 24.00 -9.64
N ASN A 629 -15.60 24.03 -9.27
CA ASN A 629 -16.10 23.97 -7.89
C ASN A 629 -16.39 22.53 -7.42
N GLU A 630 -15.97 21.49 -8.14
CA GLU A 630 -16.19 20.10 -7.71
C GLU A 630 -15.33 19.76 -6.48
N SER A 631 -15.93 19.13 -5.47
CA SER A 631 -15.27 18.75 -4.22
C SER A 631 -14.18 17.68 -4.39
N VAL A 632 -13.12 17.71 -3.57
CA VAL A 632 -11.95 16.80 -3.61
C VAL A 632 -12.37 15.32 -3.59
N GLY A 633 -13.30 14.94 -2.70
CA GLY A 633 -13.82 13.56 -2.64
C GLY A 633 -14.50 13.07 -3.92
N LYS A 634 -15.05 13.98 -4.75
CA LYS A 634 -15.54 13.64 -6.09
C LYS A 634 -14.43 13.68 -7.14
N ARG A 635 -13.43 14.57 -7.03
CA ARG A 635 -12.25 14.55 -7.93
C ARG A 635 -11.51 13.22 -7.87
N ARG A 636 -11.50 12.56 -6.70
CA ARG A 636 -11.00 11.17 -6.53
C ARG A 636 -11.78 10.11 -7.34
N LEU A 637 -12.97 10.42 -7.84
CA LEU A 637 -13.77 9.54 -8.72
C LEU A 637 -13.55 9.78 -10.22
N ILE A 638 -12.78 10.80 -10.63
CA ILE A 638 -12.53 11.09 -12.05
C ILE A 638 -11.87 9.91 -12.79
N PRO A 639 -10.88 9.18 -12.23
CA PRO A 639 -10.36 7.95 -12.85
C PRO A 639 -11.42 6.85 -13.03
N GLU A 640 -12.37 6.74 -12.11
CA GLU A 640 -13.51 5.81 -12.18
C GLU A 640 -14.47 6.21 -13.32
N GLU A 641 -14.69 7.50 -13.56
CA GLU A 641 -15.49 8.00 -14.68
C GLU A 641 -14.79 7.85 -16.03
N ILE A 642 -13.49 8.16 -16.10
CA ILE A 642 -12.63 7.92 -17.28
C ILE A 642 -12.75 6.46 -17.73
N CYS A 643 -12.49 5.51 -16.83
CA CYS A 643 -12.53 4.09 -17.15
C CYS A 643 -13.92 3.64 -17.63
N ARG A 644 -15.01 4.15 -17.03
CA ARG A 644 -16.38 3.85 -17.48
C ARG A 644 -16.78 4.56 -18.78
N TRP A 645 -16.06 5.61 -19.18
CA TRP A 645 -16.24 6.23 -20.49
C TRP A 645 -15.52 5.42 -21.57
N VAL A 646 -14.20 5.25 -21.46
CA VAL A 646 -13.38 4.65 -22.53
C VAL A 646 -13.72 3.19 -22.81
N LEU A 647 -14.01 2.39 -21.77
CA LEU A 647 -14.44 1.01 -21.94
C LEU A 647 -15.85 0.89 -22.56
N GLY A 648 -16.70 1.91 -22.38
CA GLY A 648 -17.98 1.99 -23.06
C GLY A 648 -17.85 2.44 -24.52
N GLN A 649 -17.07 3.49 -24.77
CA GLN A 649 -16.90 4.10 -26.09
C GLN A 649 -16.15 3.20 -27.07
N GLN A 650 -15.02 2.63 -26.66
CA GLN A 650 -14.18 1.80 -27.55
C GLN A 650 -14.66 0.35 -27.59
N LEU A 651 -15.00 -0.23 -26.43
CA LEU A 651 -15.20 -1.67 -26.26
C LEU A 651 -16.67 -2.09 -26.03
N ASP A 652 -17.63 -1.15 -25.99
CA ASP A 652 -19.06 -1.40 -25.67
C ASP A 652 -19.30 -2.16 -24.34
N ILE A 653 -18.36 -2.00 -23.40
CA ILE A 653 -18.48 -2.59 -22.06
C ILE A 653 -19.45 -1.75 -21.25
N LYS A 654 -20.68 -2.25 -21.16
CA LYS A 654 -21.81 -1.68 -20.41
C LYS A 654 -21.37 -1.28 -18.99
N LYS A 655 -21.62 -0.02 -18.60
CA LYS A 655 -21.24 0.56 -17.29
C LYS A 655 -21.65 -0.27 -16.07
N LYS A 656 -22.68 -1.13 -16.17
CA LYS A 656 -23.12 -2.10 -15.13
C LYS A 656 -22.19 -3.32 -14.95
N SER A 657 -21.18 -3.51 -15.79
CA SER A 657 -20.14 -4.53 -15.68
C SER A 657 -18.82 -3.98 -15.13
N VAL A 658 -18.74 -2.66 -14.90
CA VAL A 658 -17.54 -1.92 -14.48
C VAL A 658 -17.66 -1.43 -13.04
N HIS A 659 -17.04 -2.16 -12.11
CA HIS A 659 -17.16 -1.92 -10.66
C HIS A 659 -15.87 -1.34 -10.09
N PHE A 660 -16.01 -0.39 -9.17
CA PHE A 660 -14.89 0.25 -8.49
C PHE A 660 -15.04 0.07 -6.98
N VAL A 661 -13.95 -0.32 -6.34
CA VAL A 661 -13.89 -0.75 -4.93
C VAL A 661 -13.93 0.41 -3.94
N ASN A 662 -13.18 1.47 -4.22
CA ASN A 662 -12.79 2.50 -3.26
C ASN A 662 -13.98 3.34 -2.74
N ARG A 663 -14.87 3.76 -3.66
CA ARG A 663 -16.04 4.63 -3.42
C ARG A 663 -16.91 4.23 -2.21
N GLN A 664 -16.96 2.94 -1.88
CA GLN A 664 -17.82 2.41 -0.82
C GLN A 664 -17.32 2.71 0.60
N THR A 665 -16.04 3.02 0.83
CA THR A 665 -15.52 3.39 2.17
C THR A 665 -15.59 4.89 2.44
N GLU A 666 -15.31 5.74 1.45
CA GLU A 666 -15.38 7.21 1.63
C GLU A 666 -16.83 7.68 1.93
N ALA A 667 -17.83 6.88 1.53
CA ALA A 667 -19.24 7.05 1.89
C ALA A 667 -19.54 7.10 3.41
N LEU A 668 -18.58 6.75 4.28
CA LEU A 668 -18.68 6.84 5.74
C LEU A 668 -18.19 8.18 6.34
N LEU A 669 -17.68 9.09 5.50
CA LEU A 669 -17.34 10.47 5.86
C LEU A 669 -18.38 11.50 5.36
N HIS A 670 -19.40 11.03 4.63
CA HIS A 670 -20.55 11.82 4.20
C HIS A 670 -21.46 12.19 5.39
N HIS A 671 -22.13 13.34 5.30
CA HIS A 671 -23.01 13.84 6.37
C HIS A 671 -24.28 14.47 5.77
N GLN A 672 -25.39 13.72 5.83
CA GLN A 672 -26.62 14.02 5.08
C GLN A 672 -27.27 15.39 5.37
N ALA A 673 -27.08 15.97 6.56
CA ALA A 673 -27.55 17.33 6.83
C ALA A 673 -26.68 18.37 6.12
N TYR A 674 -25.39 18.38 6.41
CA TYR A 674 -24.39 19.29 5.85
C TYR A 674 -24.35 19.30 4.30
N GLU A 675 -24.50 18.15 3.64
CA GLU A 675 -24.55 18.05 2.16
C GLU A 675 -25.76 18.78 1.52
N LYS A 676 -26.79 19.15 2.29
CA LYS A 676 -27.95 19.93 1.80
C LYS A 676 -27.70 21.44 1.85
N GLU A 677 -26.76 21.87 2.68
CA GLU A 677 -26.51 23.27 3.05
C GLU A 677 -25.15 23.78 2.52
N PHE A 678 -24.16 22.90 2.42
CA PHE A 678 -22.77 23.18 2.09
C PHE A 678 -22.24 22.16 1.06
N LEU A 679 -21.17 22.51 0.32
CA LEU A 679 -20.44 21.57 -0.54
C LEU A 679 -19.59 20.65 0.35
N TYR A 680 -20.21 19.69 1.01
CA TYR A 680 -19.53 18.86 2.01
C TYR A 680 -18.80 17.67 1.39
N ALA A 681 -19.50 16.86 0.57
CA ALA A 681 -19.01 15.58 0.07
C ALA A 681 -18.36 14.73 1.18
N THR A 682 -17.04 14.59 1.18
CA THR A 682 -16.28 13.85 2.20
C THR A 682 -15.79 14.72 3.37
N GLY A 683 -15.96 16.04 3.33
CA GLY A 683 -15.78 16.98 4.46
C GLY A 683 -14.54 17.88 4.38
N GLU A 684 -13.59 17.64 3.47
CA GLU A 684 -12.36 18.42 3.34
C GLU A 684 -12.60 19.92 3.07
N GLU A 685 -13.61 20.27 2.27
CA GLU A 685 -14.01 21.65 1.99
C GLU A 685 -14.44 22.41 3.26
N ALA A 686 -15.12 21.72 4.18
CA ALA A 686 -15.56 22.29 5.46
C ALA A 686 -14.37 22.48 6.41
N THR A 687 -13.39 21.56 6.39
CA THR A 687 -12.10 21.76 7.08
C THR A 687 -11.40 23.02 6.58
N VAL A 688 -11.22 23.17 5.27
CA VAL A 688 -10.53 24.34 4.68
C VAL A 688 -11.27 25.64 5.00
N SER A 689 -12.60 25.67 4.91
CA SER A 689 -13.38 26.85 5.25
C SER A 689 -13.27 27.24 6.73
N PHE A 690 -13.20 26.28 7.65
CA PHE A 690 -13.03 26.56 9.08
C PHE A 690 -11.59 27.03 9.40
N ILE A 691 -10.57 26.53 8.69
CA ILE A 691 -9.19 27.05 8.77
C ILE A 691 -9.12 28.49 8.25
N GLN A 692 -9.77 28.81 7.12
CA GLN A 692 -9.83 30.19 6.61
C GLN A 692 -10.49 31.17 7.61
N ALA A 693 -11.54 30.73 8.30
CA ALA A 693 -12.18 31.51 9.37
C ALA A 693 -11.25 31.68 10.59
N TYR A 694 -10.42 30.68 10.92
CA TYR A 694 -9.36 30.79 11.94
C TYR A 694 -8.29 31.80 11.56
N ASP A 695 -7.84 31.84 10.30
CA ASP A 695 -6.83 32.80 9.83
C ASP A 695 -7.39 34.23 9.74
N SER A 696 -8.69 34.37 9.48
CA SER A 696 -9.44 35.61 9.58
C SER A 696 -9.50 36.13 11.02
N LEU A 697 -9.98 35.29 11.96
CA LEU A 697 -10.03 35.61 13.38
C LEU A 697 -8.63 35.89 13.96
N SER A 698 -7.61 35.12 13.57
CA SER A 698 -6.23 35.29 14.04
C SER A 698 -5.64 36.64 13.64
N ARG A 699 -6.00 37.18 12.46
CA ARG A 699 -5.63 38.54 12.05
C ARG A 699 -6.34 39.59 12.89
N LYS A 700 -7.65 39.44 13.13
CA LYS A 700 -8.41 40.38 13.98
C LYS A 700 -7.94 40.38 15.43
N LEU A 701 -7.61 39.21 16.00
CA LEU A 701 -7.09 39.12 17.37
C LEU A 701 -5.73 39.82 17.51
N ARG A 702 -4.82 39.67 16.53
CA ARG A 702 -3.54 40.38 16.50
C ARG A 702 -3.67 41.91 16.29
N SER A 703 -4.82 42.40 15.84
CA SER A 703 -5.08 43.84 15.68
C SER A 703 -5.77 44.48 16.90
N LEU A 704 -5.80 43.81 18.06
CA LEU A 704 -6.32 44.34 19.31
C LEU A 704 -5.22 45.05 20.11
N ASP A 705 -5.50 46.26 20.57
CA ASP A 705 -4.58 47.07 21.38
C ASP A 705 -4.61 46.62 22.85
N LEU A 706 -3.90 45.52 23.15
CA LEU A 706 -3.87 44.90 24.47
C LEU A 706 -2.65 45.35 25.30
N PRO A 707 -2.74 45.37 26.65
CA PRO A 707 -1.64 45.77 27.54
C PRO A 707 -0.34 44.94 27.44
N LEU A 708 -0.41 43.79 26.75
CA LEU A 708 0.72 43.03 26.25
C LEU A 708 0.37 42.60 24.82
N LYS A 709 1.30 42.74 23.88
CA LYS A 709 1.12 42.33 22.49
C LYS A 709 0.99 40.81 22.39
N ILE A 710 0.17 40.34 21.44
CA ILE A 710 0.05 38.92 21.11
C ILE A 710 1.28 38.50 20.29
N SER A 711 2.11 37.63 20.87
CA SER A 711 3.32 37.09 20.23
C SER A 711 2.98 35.95 19.26
N ALA A 712 1.99 35.12 19.58
CA ALA A 712 1.49 34.09 18.68
C ALA A 712 0.00 33.78 18.88
N VAL A 713 -0.64 33.32 17.81
CA VAL A 713 -1.97 32.70 17.83
C VAL A 713 -1.80 31.28 17.30
N GLN A 714 -2.17 30.29 18.11
CA GLN A 714 -1.99 28.87 17.82
C GLN A 714 -3.30 28.10 18.07
N SER A 715 -3.39 26.86 17.60
CA SER A 715 -4.52 25.97 17.87
C SER A 715 -4.06 24.53 18.09
N SER A 716 -4.75 23.84 18.99
CA SER A 716 -4.62 22.41 19.26
C SER A 716 -5.76 21.58 18.65
N SER A 717 -6.58 22.19 17.79
CA SER A 717 -7.78 21.58 17.19
C SER A 717 -7.47 20.48 16.17
N ASP A 718 -8.29 19.42 16.20
CA ASP A 718 -8.33 18.35 15.19
C ASP A 718 -8.69 18.85 13.77
N VAL A 719 -9.33 20.03 13.66
CA VAL A 719 -9.61 20.68 12.37
C VAL A 719 -8.33 21.17 11.69
N ILE A 720 -7.44 21.82 12.44
CA ILE A 720 -6.22 22.47 11.89
C ILE A 720 -5.24 21.43 11.33
N ARG A 721 -5.16 20.26 11.97
CA ARG A 721 -4.40 19.10 11.47
C ARG A 721 -5.21 18.15 10.60
N HIS A 722 -6.31 18.64 10.02
CA HIS A 722 -7.18 17.94 9.07
C HIS A 722 -7.70 16.57 9.52
N SER A 723 -7.72 16.27 10.83
CA SER A 723 -8.01 14.95 11.41
C SER A 723 -9.41 14.82 12.03
N ARG A 724 -10.20 15.90 12.03
CA ARG A 724 -11.58 15.90 12.53
C ARG A 724 -12.48 15.02 11.66
N VAL A 725 -13.08 13.96 12.23
CA VAL A 725 -13.89 12.99 11.44
C VAL A 725 -15.05 13.65 10.69
N PHE A 726 -15.88 14.43 11.40
CA PHE A 726 -16.91 15.28 10.80
C PHE A 726 -16.60 16.76 11.12
N PRO A 727 -15.92 17.48 10.20
CA PRO A 727 -15.79 18.93 10.26
C PRO A 727 -17.19 19.56 10.25
N THR A 728 -17.38 20.61 11.05
CA THR A 728 -18.64 21.37 11.06
C THR A 728 -18.69 22.36 9.89
N VAL A 729 -19.89 22.64 9.39
CA VAL A 729 -20.14 23.67 8.37
C VAL A 729 -20.50 25.02 9.02
N PRO A 730 -20.33 26.17 8.33
CA PRO A 730 -20.69 27.46 8.88
C PRO A 730 -22.22 27.60 8.91
N ARG A 731 -22.79 27.90 10.07
CA ARG A 731 -24.24 27.81 10.33
C ARG A 731 -24.83 29.18 10.65
N ALA A 732 -26.02 29.45 10.10
CA ALA A 732 -26.84 30.60 10.50
C ALA A 732 -27.45 30.38 11.90
N ILE A 733 -27.48 31.45 12.71
CA ILE A 733 -28.12 31.44 14.03
C ILE A 733 -29.64 31.37 13.86
N ASP A 734 -30.33 30.52 14.62
CA ASP A 734 -31.79 30.37 14.57
C ASP A 734 -32.51 30.74 15.88
N ALA A 735 -33.84 30.84 15.83
CA ALA A 735 -34.68 31.23 16.97
C ALA A 735 -34.71 30.21 18.13
N THR A 736 -34.03 29.07 17.98
CA THR A 736 -33.83 28.03 18.99
C THR A 736 -32.35 27.87 19.38
N ASP A 737 -31.47 28.79 19.00
CA ASP A 737 -30.16 28.94 19.63
C ASP A 737 -30.28 29.78 20.92
N CYS A 738 -29.29 29.70 21.81
CA CYS A 738 -29.39 30.35 23.11
C CYS A 738 -29.37 31.88 22.97
N ARG A 739 -30.25 32.56 23.72
CA ARG A 739 -30.22 34.02 23.86
C ARG A 739 -29.27 34.40 24.98
N LEU A 740 -28.27 35.21 24.64
CA LEU A 740 -27.40 35.87 25.60
C LEU A 740 -28.09 37.15 26.07
N LEU A 741 -28.36 37.21 27.37
CA LEU A 741 -28.65 38.46 28.08
C LEU A 741 -27.42 38.83 28.92
N THR A 742 -27.37 40.07 29.40
CA THR A 742 -26.33 40.54 30.32
C THR A 742 -26.22 39.58 31.53
N ASN A 743 -25.13 38.81 31.57
CA ASN A 743 -24.81 37.78 32.56
C ASN A 743 -25.81 36.60 32.68
N ARG A 744 -26.61 36.29 31.65
CA ARG A 744 -27.49 35.10 31.64
C ARG A 744 -27.63 34.47 30.25
N VAL A 745 -27.56 33.14 30.20
CA VAL A 745 -27.90 32.33 29.01
C VAL A 745 -29.33 31.84 29.15
N ILE A 746 -30.19 32.16 28.18
CA ILE A 746 -31.55 31.61 28.08
C ILE A 746 -31.57 30.55 26.99
N PHE A 747 -31.85 29.32 27.41
CA PHE A 747 -32.20 28.21 26.52
C PHE A 747 -33.64 28.40 25.99
N PRO A 748 -33.97 27.93 24.78
CA PRO A 748 -35.34 27.93 24.27
C PRO A 748 -36.25 27.04 25.14
N PRO A 749 -37.55 27.32 25.24
CA PRO A 749 -38.49 26.46 25.94
C PRO A 749 -38.61 25.07 25.28
N ASP A 750 -38.78 24.04 26.10
CA ASP A 750 -38.67 22.64 25.70
C ASP A 750 -39.72 22.17 24.67
N GLY A 751 -39.33 21.18 23.86
CA GLY A 751 -40.24 20.46 22.97
C GLY A 751 -39.59 19.83 21.72
N GLY A 752 -38.40 20.27 21.32
CA GLY A 752 -37.72 19.81 20.09
C GLY A 752 -36.76 18.62 20.28
N ARG A 753 -36.43 17.94 19.16
CA ARG A 753 -35.31 16.98 19.06
C ARG A 753 -34.00 17.70 19.42
N CYS A 754 -33.05 17.00 20.04
CA CYS A 754 -31.73 17.57 20.31
C CYS A 754 -31.06 18.05 19.00
N LYS A 755 -30.53 19.27 19.01
CA LYS A 755 -29.92 19.92 17.83
C LYS A 755 -28.66 19.20 17.36
N THR A 756 -28.35 19.38 16.08
CA THR A 756 -27.07 18.96 15.48
C THR A 756 -25.88 19.49 16.28
N PHE A 757 -24.93 18.62 16.59
CA PHE A 757 -23.74 18.97 17.35
C PHE A 757 -22.95 20.14 16.72
N THR A 758 -22.57 21.11 17.55
CA THR A 758 -21.75 22.27 17.15
C THR A 758 -20.38 22.20 17.84
N TYR A 759 -19.32 22.24 17.04
CA TYR A 759 -17.94 22.12 17.50
C TYR A 759 -17.23 23.48 17.55
N PRO A 760 -16.61 23.86 18.69
CA PRO A 760 -15.75 25.02 18.77
C PRO A 760 -14.29 24.65 18.46
N MET A 761 -13.59 25.50 17.69
CA MET A 761 -12.14 25.38 17.55
C MET A 761 -11.45 25.99 18.79
N GLU A 762 -10.62 25.22 19.49
CA GLU A 762 -9.77 25.78 20.56
C GLU A 762 -8.62 26.60 19.97
N VAL A 763 -8.43 27.82 20.48
CA VAL A 763 -7.41 28.79 20.04
C VAL A 763 -6.65 29.29 21.26
N MET A 764 -5.34 29.44 21.13
CA MET A 764 -4.44 29.84 22.21
C MET A 764 -3.68 31.10 21.81
N LEU A 765 -3.77 32.10 22.68
CA LEU A 765 -3.04 33.36 22.60
C LEU A 765 -1.82 33.27 23.50
N LEU A 766 -0.64 33.38 22.90
CA LEU A 766 0.59 33.66 23.61
C LEU A 766 0.83 35.17 23.54
N LEU A 767 1.15 35.75 24.69
CA LEU A 767 1.49 37.17 24.83
C LEU A 767 3.01 37.35 24.82
N GLU A 768 3.49 38.59 24.70
CA GLU A 768 4.92 38.90 24.82
C GLU A 768 5.47 38.62 26.23
N ILE A 769 6.78 38.41 26.32
CA ILE A 769 7.44 38.07 27.59
C ILE A 769 7.41 39.29 28.51
N SER A 770 6.87 39.11 29.73
CA SER A 770 6.78 40.17 30.73
C SER A 770 7.23 39.67 32.10
N GLY A 771 7.99 40.50 32.82
CA GLY A 771 8.34 40.25 34.23
C GLY A 771 7.21 40.55 35.22
N LYS A 772 6.03 40.99 34.74
CA LYS A 772 4.88 41.37 35.59
C LYS A 772 3.93 40.20 35.92
N TRP A 773 4.19 39.00 35.41
CA TRP A 773 3.40 37.81 35.75
C TRP A 773 3.74 37.33 37.18
N PRO A 774 2.76 37.05 38.04
CA PRO A 774 2.98 36.56 39.39
C PRO A 774 3.32 35.06 39.41
N ASP A 775 4.03 34.60 40.44
CA ASP A 775 4.43 33.19 40.57
C ASP A 775 3.36 32.29 41.21
N ASN A 776 2.20 32.85 41.58
CA ASN A 776 1.06 32.09 42.09
C ASN A 776 0.07 31.73 40.96
N LEU A 777 -0.21 30.43 40.80
CA LEU A 777 -1.12 29.89 39.79
C LEU A 777 -2.53 30.51 39.83
N SER A 778 -3.10 30.83 41.01
CA SER A 778 -4.43 31.45 41.08
C SER A 778 -4.42 32.89 40.55
N ALA A 779 -3.33 33.63 40.82
CA ALA A 779 -3.15 34.99 40.34
C ALA A 779 -2.89 35.03 38.82
N ILE A 780 -2.18 34.05 38.26
CA ILE A 780 -2.04 33.87 36.81
C ILE A 780 -3.42 33.66 36.16
N GLN A 781 -4.28 32.81 36.74
CA GLN A 781 -5.62 32.55 36.21
C GLN A 781 -6.54 33.77 36.31
N ALA A 782 -6.43 34.58 37.38
CA ALA A 782 -7.11 35.87 37.47
C ALA A 782 -6.66 36.85 36.36
N ILE A 783 -5.34 37.01 36.15
CA ILE A 783 -4.81 37.91 35.11
C ILE A 783 -5.18 37.43 33.69
N LYS A 784 -5.21 36.12 33.43
CA LYS A 784 -5.76 35.57 32.17
C LYS A 784 -7.22 35.97 31.96
N THR A 785 -8.03 35.94 33.03
CA THR A 785 -9.44 36.36 33.01
C THR A 785 -9.59 37.85 32.73
N GLU A 786 -8.69 38.70 33.24
CA GLU A 786 -8.64 40.14 32.90
C GLU A 786 -8.29 40.37 31.42
N PHE A 787 -7.32 39.63 30.86
CA PHE A 787 -7.07 39.68 29.41
C PHE A 787 -8.28 39.20 28.59
N HIS A 788 -9.00 38.17 29.06
CA HIS A 788 -10.26 37.74 28.45
C HIS A 788 -11.33 38.83 28.52
N LEU A 789 -11.50 39.51 29.65
CA LEU A 789 -12.42 40.64 29.80
C LEU A 789 -12.05 41.79 28.85
N LYS A 790 -10.77 42.13 28.69
CA LYS A 790 -10.35 43.21 27.78
C LYS A 790 -10.62 42.88 26.30
N ILE A 791 -10.37 41.64 25.89
CA ILE A 791 -10.70 41.16 24.54
C ILE A 791 -12.23 41.11 24.31
N LEU A 792 -13.01 40.72 25.34
CA LEU A 792 -14.48 40.72 25.31
C LEU A 792 -15.05 42.12 25.06
N GLU A 793 -14.53 43.15 25.73
CA GLU A 793 -14.93 44.54 25.54
C GLU A 793 -14.68 45.00 24.10
N MET A 794 -13.45 44.83 23.60
CA MET A 794 -13.06 45.29 22.27
C MET A 794 -13.88 44.63 21.16
N LEU A 795 -14.01 43.30 21.19
CA LEU A 795 -14.78 42.58 20.18
C LEU A 795 -16.28 42.91 20.23
N ARG A 796 -16.83 43.32 21.38
CA ARG A 796 -18.21 43.81 21.50
C ARG A 796 -18.39 45.22 20.94
N ILE A 797 -17.37 46.09 21.05
CA ILE A 797 -17.37 47.41 20.40
C ILE A 797 -17.37 47.25 18.87
N ASP A 798 -16.60 46.31 18.35
CA ASP A 798 -16.62 45.92 16.93
C ASP A 798 -17.92 45.21 16.48
N GLY A 799 -18.83 44.88 17.41
CA GLY A 799 -20.12 44.26 17.12
C GLY A 799 -20.11 42.71 17.02
N PHE A 800 -19.06 42.03 17.44
CA PHE A 800 -19.01 40.56 17.44
C PHE A 800 -19.76 39.95 18.64
N THR A 801 -20.35 38.77 18.42
CA THR A 801 -21.08 38.03 19.47
C THR A 801 -20.10 37.18 20.27
N VAL A 802 -19.81 37.61 21.50
CA VAL A 802 -18.79 37.00 22.39
C VAL A 802 -19.33 36.80 23.82
N GLU A 803 -19.05 35.62 24.37
CA GLU A 803 -19.42 35.14 25.70
C GLU A 803 -18.14 34.79 26.51
N LEU A 804 -18.14 35.02 27.83
CA LEU A 804 -17.00 34.77 28.71
C LEU A 804 -17.24 33.56 29.62
N PHE A 805 -16.25 32.69 29.70
CA PHE A 805 -16.14 31.60 30.68
C PHE A 805 -14.89 31.80 31.53
N GLN A 806 -14.86 31.17 32.71
CA GLN A 806 -13.77 31.29 33.70
C GLN A 806 -12.35 31.01 33.15
N THR A 807 -12.23 30.28 32.03
CA THR A 807 -10.94 29.90 31.43
C THR A 807 -10.83 30.18 29.93
N TYR A 808 -11.87 30.73 29.28
CA TYR A 808 -11.88 30.97 27.84
C TYR A 808 -12.96 31.98 27.41
N LEU A 809 -12.74 32.64 26.26
CA LEU A 809 -13.78 33.35 25.51
C LEU A 809 -14.41 32.45 24.47
N ARG A 810 -15.72 32.50 24.32
CA ARG A 810 -16.46 31.89 23.22
C ARG A 810 -16.85 32.97 22.22
N ILE A 811 -16.32 32.89 21.00
CA ILE A 811 -16.56 33.83 19.90
C ILE A 811 -17.38 33.11 18.82
N LEU A 812 -18.42 33.76 18.30
CA LEU A 812 -19.06 33.39 17.04
C LEU A 812 -18.46 34.24 15.91
N TRP A 813 -17.77 33.60 14.96
CA TRP A 813 -17.04 34.25 13.87
C TRP A 813 -17.30 33.53 12.54
N GLU A 814 -17.73 34.26 11.51
CA GLU A 814 -18.04 33.74 10.16
C GLU A 814 -19.01 32.52 10.10
N GLY A 815 -19.82 32.31 11.16
CA GLY A 815 -20.74 31.17 11.30
C GLY A 815 -20.13 29.95 12.01
N TYR A 816 -18.89 30.07 12.49
CA TYR A 816 -18.18 29.07 13.30
C TYR A 816 -18.00 29.53 14.76
N VAL A 817 -17.78 28.59 15.67
CA VAL A 817 -17.50 28.88 17.08
C VAL A 817 -16.02 28.68 17.39
N PHE A 818 -15.44 29.58 18.19
CA PHE A 818 -14.06 29.53 18.65
C PHE A 818 -14.00 29.66 20.18
N HIS A 819 -13.12 28.88 20.82
CA HIS A 819 -12.81 28.95 22.25
C HIS A 819 -11.38 29.49 22.44
N VAL A 820 -11.26 30.79 22.72
CA VAL A 820 -9.96 31.50 22.82
C VAL A 820 -9.45 31.52 24.26
N ARG A 821 -8.21 31.07 24.49
CA ARG A 821 -7.54 30.99 25.80
C ARG A 821 -6.23 31.79 25.81
N VAL A 822 -5.95 32.51 26.90
CA VAL A 822 -4.64 33.15 27.11
C VAL A 822 -3.72 32.15 27.83
N CYS A 823 -2.56 31.90 27.25
CA CYS A 823 -1.60 30.89 27.68
C CYS A 823 -0.28 31.54 28.12
N TYR A 824 0.38 30.95 29.13
CA TYR A 824 1.60 31.50 29.72
C TYR A 824 2.57 30.35 30.06
N MET A 825 3.67 30.22 29.31
CA MET A 825 4.49 29.00 29.34
C MET A 825 5.16 28.71 30.70
N ARG A 826 5.48 29.73 31.52
CA ARG A 826 6.07 29.52 32.85
C ARG A 826 5.08 28.86 33.83
N GLU A 827 3.78 28.86 33.54
CA GLU A 827 2.77 28.08 34.28
C GLU A 827 3.08 26.57 34.26
N ILE A 828 3.69 26.04 33.19
CA ILE A 828 4.14 24.64 33.10
C ILE A 828 5.21 24.36 34.17
N TYR A 829 6.19 25.25 34.29
CA TYR A 829 7.26 25.16 35.30
C TYR A 829 6.70 25.32 36.72
N LEU A 830 5.81 26.28 36.96
CA LEU A 830 5.16 26.44 38.26
C LEU A 830 4.32 25.21 38.64
N CYS A 831 3.68 24.55 37.67
CA CYS A 831 3.02 23.26 37.90
C CYS A 831 3.97 22.08 38.18
N ARG A 832 5.29 22.24 38.01
CA ARG A 832 6.31 21.24 38.40
C ARG A 832 6.91 21.49 39.79
N LEU A 833 6.71 22.67 40.38
CA LEU A 833 7.17 22.93 41.75
C LEU A 833 6.26 22.20 42.73
N VAL A 834 6.86 21.40 43.62
CA VAL A 834 6.17 20.69 44.69
C VAL A 834 6.91 20.94 45.99
N ASP A 835 6.18 21.38 47.02
CA ASP A 835 6.72 21.62 48.35
C ASP A 835 7.16 20.30 49.00
N THR A 836 8.38 20.26 49.52
CA THR A 836 8.88 19.12 50.31
C THR A 836 8.50 19.27 51.79
N PRO A 837 8.48 18.17 52.58
CA PRO A 837 8.17 18.23 54.02
C PRO A 837 9.10 19.15 54.82
N ASP A 838 10.32 19.38 54.32
CA ASP A 838 11.35 20.21 54.94
C ASP A 838 11.20 21.71 54.62
N GLY A 839 10.27 22.08 53.73
CA GLY A 839 9.96 23.46 53.34
C GLY A 839 10.59 23.94 52.03
N ASP A 840 11.48 23.15 51.42
CA ASP A 840 12.08 23.46 50.12
C ASP A 840 11.16 23.08 48.94
N CYS A 841 11.15 23.89 47.88
CA CYS A 841 10.46 23.55 46.63
C CYS A 841 11.33 22.65 45.73
N LYS A 842 10.80 21.51 45.28
CA LYS A 842 11.49 20.59 44.35
C LYS A 842 10.77 20.52 43.00
N GLU A 843 11.52 20.51 41.90
CA GLU A 843 10.95 20.24 40.57
C GLU A 843 10.62 18.74 40.43
N GLN A 844 9.35 18.43 40.18
CA GLN A 844 8.84 17.09 39.92
C GLN A 844 7.82 17.13 38.77
N GLU A 845 7.83 16.09 37.93
CA GLU A 845 6.89 15.99 36.81
C GLU A 845 5.47 15.65 37.30
N THR A 846 4.61 16.66 37.45
CA THR A 846 3.21 16.48 37.87
C THR A 846 2.29 16.18 36.70
N ALA A 847 1.16 15.51 36.98
CA ALA A 847 0.12 15.28 35.99
C ALA A 847 -0.52 16.58 35.45
N ALA A 848 -0.50 17.66 36.23
CA ALA A 848 -0.96 18.98 35.81
C ALA A 848 0.01 19.60 34.80
N ALA A 849 1.32 19.62 35.10
CA ALA A 849 2.35 20.12 34.19
C ALA A 849 2.35 19.36 32.86
N THR A 850 2.39 18.03 32.89
CA THR A 850 2.37 17.19 31.68
C THR A 850 1.06 17.30 30.88
N ARG A 851 -0.07 17.68 31.51
CA ARG A 851 -1.32 17.97 30.79
C ARG A 851 -1.27 19.34 30.11
N LEU A 852 -0.73 20.35 30.78
CA LEU A 852 -0.63 21.71 30.26
C LEU A 852 0.37 21.77 29.10
N GLU A 853 1.60 21.31 29.31
CA GLU A 853 2.68 21.23 28.31
C GLU A 853 2.22 20.54 27.01
N ARG A 854 1.53 19.41 27.17
CA ARG A 854 0.94 18.67 26.04
C ARG A 854 -0.09 19.48 25.26
N HIS A 855 -0.93 20.26 25.93
CA HIS A 855 -2.00 21.04 25.29
C HIS A 855 -1.49 22.34 24.67
N THR A 856 -0.52 23.02 25.31
CA THR A 856 -0.09 24.38 24.92
C THR A 856 1.20 24.45 24.10
N ASP A 857 2.09 23.45 24.14
CA ASP A 857 3.30 23.40 23.29
C ASP A 857 3.28 22.23 22.29
N ILE A 858 3.15 21.00 22.81
CA ILE A 858 3.36 19.79 21.99
C ILE A 858 2.24 19.62 20.95
N LEU A 859 0.97 19.76 21.35
CA LEU A 859 -0.17 19.54 20.45
C LEU A 859 -0.28 20.61 19.33
N PRO A 860 0.02 21.90 19.54
CA PRO A 860 0.20 22.88 18.46
C PRO A 860 1.30 22.48 17.47
N ARG A 861 2.51 22.17 17.95
CA ARG A 861 3.65 21.78 17.09
C ARG A 861 3.33 20.54 16.25
N PHE A 862 2.73 19.53 16.88
CA PHE A 862 2.20 18.34 16.21
C PHE A 862 1.10 18.67 15.20
N SER A 863 0.21 19.61 15.51
CA SER A 863 -0.88 19.97 14.59
C SER A 863 -0.38 20.67 13.34
N THR A 864 0.67 21.51 13.45
CA THR A 864 1.36 22.08 12.29
C THR A 864 2.04 21.01 11.43
N ALA A 865 2.75 20.05 12.03
CA ALA A 865 3.42 18.99 11.28
C ALA A 865 2.46 18.09 10.48
N LEU A 866 1.30 17.75 11.05
CA LEU A 866 0.27 17.02 10.31
C LEU A 866 -0.51 17.89 9.30
N ALA A 867 -0.53 19.21 9.45
CA ALA A 867 -1.03 20.11 8.41
C ALA A 867 -0.08 20.16 7.20
N SER A 868 1.24 20.17 7.42
CA SER A 868 2.24 19.98 6.34
C SER A 868 2.03 18.65 5.61
N MET A 869 1.89 17.55 6.35
CA MET A 869 1.64 16.22 5.75
C MET A 869 0.37 16.17 4.88
N GLN A 870 -0.67 16.97 5.16
CA GLN A 870 -1.84 17.09 4.28
C GLN A 870 -1.56 17.91 3.00
N ALA A 871 -0.63 18.87 3.04
CA ALA A 871 -0.19 19.60 1.86
C ALA A 871 0.63 18.69 0.92
N ASP A 872 1.56 17.91 1.50
CA ASP A 872 2.39 16.95 0.77
C ASP A 872 1.57 15.75 0.26
N HIS A 873 0.57 15.31 1.04
CA HIS A 873 -0.23 14.13 0.75
C HIS A 873 -1.72 14.42 0.87
N SER A 874 -2.31 14.90 -0.23
CA SER A 874 -3.73 15.30 -0.33
C SER A 874 -4.78 14.27 0.17
N SER A 875 -4.42 12.99 0.27
CA SER A 875 -5.26 11.89 0.77
C SER A 875 -5.31 11.77 2.30
N PHE A 876 -4.33 12.36 3.03
CA PHE A 876 -4.09 12.13 4.46
C PHE A 876 -5.31 12.44 5.33
N SER A 877 -6.00 13.55 5.09
CA SER A 877 -7.20 13.96 5.83
C SER A 877 -8.29 12.89 5.73
N GLY A 878 -8.65 12.48 4.51
CA GLY A 878 -9.66 11.42 4.31
C GLY A 878 -9.22 10.10 4.94
N ALA A 879 -7.94 9.73 4.82
CA ALA A 879 -7.38 8.53 5.44
C ALA A 879 -7.52 8.53 6.97
N VAL A 880 -7.00 9.55 7.65
CA VAL A 880 -6.98 9.61 9.12
C VAL A 880 -8.40 9.74 9.69
N ARG A 881 -9.28 10.48 9.00
CA ARG A 881 -10.69 10.63 9.36
C ARG A 881 -11.45 9.31 9.22
N LEU A 882 -11.20 8.54 8.16
CA LEU A 882 -11.79 7.20 7.95
C LEU A 882 -11.29 6.19 9.00
N CYS A 883 -9.99 6.20 9.33
CA CYS A 883 -9.42 5.35 10.38
C CYS A 883 -10.00 5.68 11.77
N LYS A 884 -10.13 6.97 12.11
CA LYS A 884 -10.79 7.42 13.35
C LYS A 884 -12.28 7.05 13.36
N ARG A 885 -13.01 7.19 12.23
CA ARG A 885 -14.41 6.75 12.11
C ARG A 885 -14.55 5.25 12.40
N TRP A 886 -13.63 4.43 11.89
CA TRP A 886 -13.62 2.98 12.15
C TRP A 886 -13.38 2.67 13.63
N VAL A 887 -12.32 3.21 14.22
CA VAL A 887 -11.99 3.05 15.66
C VAL A 887 -13.17 3.44 16.55
N SER A 888 -13.85 4.54 16.24
CA SER A 888 -15.04 4.96 16.98
C SER A 888 -16.25 4.04 16.73
N SER A 889 -16.49 3.61 15.48
CA SER A 889 -17.59 2.69 15.15
C SER A 889 -17.46 1.32 15.82
N GLN A 890 -16.23 0.87 16.04
CA GLN A 890 -15.91 -0.32 16.83
C GLN A 890 -15.92 -0.08 18.36
N LEU A 891 -16.42 1.09 18.79
CA LEU A 891 -16.59 1.54 20.18
C LEU A 891 -15.26 1.75 20.95
N LEU A 892 -14.13 1.84 20.25
CA LEU A 892 -12.77 1.85 20.83
C LEU A 892 -12.20 3.26 21.09
N CYS A 893 -12.78 4.33 20.55
CA CYS A 893 -12.23 5.69 20.62
C CYS A 893 -12.02 6.21 22.06
N GLY A 894 -12.86 5.77 23.01
CA GLY A 894 -12.69 6.07 24.43
C GLY A 894 -11.52 5.36 25.13
N HIS A 895 -10.86 4.40 24.46
CA HIS A 895 -9.77 3.58 25.00
C HIS A 895 -8.51 3.58 24.13
N LEU A 896 -8.60 3.99 22.87
CA LEU A 896 -7.48 4.21 21.94
C LEU A 896 -7.38 5.71 21.64
N PRO A 897 -6.37 6.43 22.18
CA PRO A 897 -6.27 7.89 22.04
C PRO A 897 -6.28 8.34 20.56
N GLN A 898 -7.13 9.31 20.21
CA GLN A 898 -7.25 9.79 18.82
C GLN A 898 -5.90 10.23 18.22
N VAL A 899 -5.04 10.89 19.00
CA VAL A 899 -3.70 11.30 18.55
C VAL A 899 -2.77 10.10 18.27
N ALA A 900 -2.95 8.97 18.97
CA ALA A 900 -2.23 7.74 18.64
C ALA A 900 -2.73 7.14 17.31
N VAL A 901 -4.03 7.24 16.99
CA VAL A 901 -4.56 6.87 15.66
C VAL A 901 -3.99 7.80 14.57
N GLU A 902 -3.92 9.11 14.85
CA GLU A 902 -3.33 10.10 13.94
C GLU A 902 -1.85 9.81 13.65
N LEU A 903 -1.07 9.46 14.67
CA LEU A 903 0.34 9.04 14.53
C LEU A 903 0.53 7.72 13.78
N LEU A 904 -0.32 6.71 14.02
CA LEU A 904 -0.27 5.44 13.29
C LEU A 904 -0.62 5.60 11.81
N VAL A 905 -1.52 6.55 11.48
CA VAL A 905 -1.81 6.87 10.07
C VAL A 905 -0.65 7.67 9.47
N ALA A 906 -0.08 8.64 10.18
CA ALA A 906 1.09 9.40 9.72
C ALA A 906 2.29 8.48 9.40
N TYR A 907 2.51 7.44 10.22
CA TYR A 907 3.51 6.41 9.99
C TYR A 907 3.34 5.67 8.64
N LEU A 908 2.11 5.48 8.13
CA LEU A 908 1.86 4.84 6.83
C LEU A 908 2.25 5.70 5.62
N TYR A 909 2.46 7.00 5.82
CA TYR A 909 2.95 7.93 4.80
C TYR A 909 4.47 8.11 4.91
N LEU A 910 4.99 8.27 6.13
CA LEU A 910 6.43 8.43 6.40
C LEU A 910 7.24 7.14 6.16
N VAL A 911 6.67 5.97 6.50
CA VAL A 911 7.31 4.65 6.33
C VAL A 911 6.38 3.76 5.50
N PRO A 912 6.26 4.01 4.19
CA PRO A 912 5.26 3.34 3.35
C PRO A 912 5.68 1.92 2.93
N ALA A 913 6.96 1.56 3.08
CA ALA A 913 7.54 0.29 2.63
C ALA A 913 6.78 -0.93 3.20
N PRO A 914 6.45 -1.95 2.38
CA PRO A 914 6.95 -2.24 1.03
C PRO A 914 6.21 -1.52 -0.12
N TYR A 915 5.37 -0.53 0.18
CA TYR A 915 4.52 0.19 -0.76
C TYR A 915 5.02 1.63 -1.03
N THR A 916 4.38 2.32 -1.97
CA THR A 916 4.42 3.79 -2.11
C THR A 916 3.49 4.47 -1.09
N PRO A 917 3.64 5.77 -0.76
CA PRO A 917 2.68 6.50 0.07
C PRO A 917 1.22 6.35 -0.42
N PRO A 918 0.21 6.27 0.46
CA PRO A 918 -1.19 6.11 0.06
C PRO A 918 -1.75 7.31 -0.73
N HIS A 919 -2.18 7.16 -1.99
CA HIS A 919 -2.84 8.26 -2.71
C HIS A 919 -4.36 8.32 -2.51
N THR A 920 -4.96 7.34 -1.83
CA THR A 920 -6.39 7.38 -1.47
C THR A 920 -6.68 7.02 -0.01
N PRO A 921 -7.75 7.59 0.59
CA PRO A 921 -8.25 7.22 1.92
C PRO A 921 -8.49 5.72 2.11
N HIS A 922 -8.98 5.04 1.07
CA HIS A 922 -9.29 3.61 1.10
C HIS A 922 -8.04 2.73 1.30
N VAL A 923 -6.98 2.94 0.51
CA VAL A 923 -5.77 2.10 0.60
C VAL A 923 -5.01 2.39 1.90
N ALA A 924 -5.01 3.64 2.37
CA ALA A 924 -4.51 3.99 3.70
C ALA A 924 -5.26 3.27 4.83
N PHE A 925 -6.60 3.22 4.77
CA PHE A 925 -7.42 2.50 5.74
C PHE A 925 -7.16 0.99 5.74
N LEU A 926 -7.03 0.36 4.56
CA LEU A 926 -6.68 -1.07 4.48
C LEU A 926 -5.28 -1.36 5.05
N ARG A 927 -4.30 -0.47 4.86
CA ARG A 927 -2.97 -0.58 5.49
C ARG A 927 -3.01 -0.33 7.00
N PHE A 928 -3.84 0.60 7.49
CA PHE A 928 -4.06 0.82 8.92
C PHE A 928 -4.65 -0.42 9.60
N LEU A 929 -5.65 -1.07 8.99
CA LEU A 929 -6.15 -2.36 9.46
C LEU A 929 -5.04 -3.43 9.43
N HIS A 930 -4.26 -3.52 8.35
CA HIS A 930 -3.16 -4.47 8.25
C HIS A 930 -2.13 -4.28 9.38
N LEU A 931 -1.76 -3.04 9.69
CA LEU A 931 -0.89 -2.68 10.80
C LEU A 931 -1.47 -3.15 12.14
N LEU A 932 -2.73 -2.79 12.45
CA LEU A 932 -3.39 -3.21 13.69
C LEU A 932 -3.48 -4.74 13.85
N ALA A 933 -3.73 -5.45 12.76
CA ALA A 933 -3.88 -6.91 12.76
C ALA A 933 -2.55 -7.66 12.88
N HIS A 934 -1.46 -7.18 12.25
CA HIS A 934 -0.24 -7.97 12.08
C HIS A 934 0.91 -7.56 13.00
N THR A 935 1.02 -6.30 13.43
CA THR A 935 2.07 -5.84 14.36
C THR A 935 2.12 -6.68 15.64
N ASP A 936 3.33 -7.00 16.10
CA ASP A 936 3.56 -7.39 17.50
C ASP A 936 4.01 -6.18 18.32
N TRP A 937 3.07 -5.62 19.05
CA TRP A 937 3.23 -4.51 19.97
C TRP A 937 4.31 -4.76 21.04
N LYS A 938 4.68 -6.03 21.31
CA LYS A 938 5.78 -6.35 22.25
C LYS A 938 7.15 -6.08 21.66
N THR A 939 7.36 -6.24 20.36
CA THR A 939 8.68 -6.19 19.72
C THR A 939 8.89 -4.98 18.82
N THR A 940 7.83 -4.37 18.30
CA THR A 940 7.92 -3.28 17.31
C THR A 940 7.64 -1.91 17.95
N PRO A 941 8.64 -1.00 18.02
CA PRO A 941 8.42 0.41 18.36
C PRO A 941 7.95 1.20 17.13
N PHE A 942 7.21 2.29 17.35
CA PHE A 942 6.82 3.24 16.30
C PHE A 942 7.57 4.55 16.48
N LEU A 943 8.62 4.74 15.68
CA LEU A 943 9.37 6.01 15.61
C LEU A 943 8.80 6.82 14.43
N VAL A 944 8.04 7.87 14.75
CA VAL A 944 7.30 8.67 13.76
C VAL A 944 8.06 9.96 13.50
N ASN A 945 8.93 9.94 12.47
CA ASN A 945 9.82 11.05 12.15
C ASN A 945 9.08 12.22 11.49
N LEU A 946 8.45 13.07 12.30
CA LEU A 946 7.75 14.25 11.81
C LEU A 946 8.76 15.34 11.40
N ASN A 947 8.66 15.80 10.15
CA ASN A 947 9.51 16.82 9.54
C ASN A 947 11.02 16.46 9.57
N ASP A 948 11.35 15.18 9.45
CA ASP A 948 12.72 14.64 9.43
C ASP A 948 13.63 15.08 10.60
N ALA A 949 13.01 15.33 11.77
CA ALA A 949 13.66 15.94 12.92
C ALA A 949 14.35 14.96 13.91
N PHE A 950 14.27 13.64 13.69
CA PHE A 950 15.17 12.66 14.32
C PHE A 950 16.46 12.51 13.51
N THR A 951 17.62 12.48 14.19
CA THR A 951 18.88 12.04 13.55
C THR A 951 19.02 10.52 13.56
N VAL A 952 20.00 9.98 12.82
CA VAL A 952 20.31 8.54 12.81
C VAL A 952 20.69 8.06 14.23
N GLU A 953 21.40 8.90 14.98
CA GLU A 953 21.78 8.64 16.38
C GLU A 953 20.55 8.59 17.31
N ASP A 954 19.55 9.47 17.11
CA ASP A 954 18.29 9.41 17.86
C ASP A 954 17.59 8.05 17.62
N LEU A 955 17.51 7.62 16.34
CA LEU A 955 16.84 6.36 15.97
C LEU A 955 17.56 5.13 16.56
N VAL A 956 18.90 5.10 16.55
CA VAL A 956 19.69 3.99 17.13
C VAL A 956 19.53 3.95 18.66
N GLU A 957 19.69 5.09 19.34
CA GLU A 957 19.56 5.18 20.80
C GLU A 957 18.14 4.81 21.26
N LEU A 958 17.09 5.29 20.57
CA LEU A 958 15.70 4.97 20.90
C LEU A 958 15.39 3.48 20.76
N ASN A 959 15.91 2.80 19.74
CA ASN A 959 15.73 1.35 19.56
C ASN A 959 16.50 0.54 20.63
N GLN A 960 17.73 0.93 20.96
CA GLN A 960 18.51 0.29 22.02
C GLN A 960 17.84 0.44 23.39
N ARG A 961 17.30 1.64 23.67
CA ARG A 961 16.55 1.96 24.89
C ARG A 961 15.21 1.23 24.98
N PHE A 962 14.44 1.19 23.89
CA PHE A 962 13.20 0.41 23.82
C PHE A 962 13.43 -1.07 24.13
N THR A 963 14.49 -1.66 23.56
CA THR A 963 14.84 -3.07 23.76
C THR A 963 15.28 -3.34 25.20
N SER A 964 16.19 -2.54 25.74
CA SER A 964 16.75 -2.73 27.09
C SER A 964 15.77 -2.43 28.22
N GLN A 965 14.81 -1.51 28.02
CA GLN A 965 13.84 -1.11 29.05
C GLN A 965 12.43 -1.69 28.81
N ARG A 966 12.26 -2.65 27.89
CA ARG A 966 10.94 -3.04 27.35
C ARG A 966 9.86 -3.35 28.41
N SER A 967 10.24 -3.89 29.56
CA SER A 967 9.34 -4.25 30.67
C SER A 967 8.67 -3.05 31.36
N THR A 968 9.20 -1.83 31.24
CA THR A 968 8.61 -0.62 31.84
C THR A 968 7.71 0.17 30.87
N LEU A 969 7.74 -0.19 29.58
CA LEU A 969 7.12 0.57 28.49
C LEU A 969 5.71 0.07 28.17
N PRO A 970 4.79 0.96 27.72
CA PRO A 970 3.44 0.56 27.32
C PRO A 970 3.44 -0.50 26.21
N SER A 971 2.32 -1.21 26.03
CA SER A 971 2.21 -2.20 24.95
C SER A 971 2.28 -1.54 23.58
N MET A 972 1.49 -0.49 23.32
CA MET A 972 1.71 0.38 22.17
C MET A 972 2.75 1.44 22.55
N PHE A 973 3.85 1.53 21.81
CA PHE A 973 4.93 2.49 22.06
C PHE A 973 5.18 3.33 20.81
N VAL A 974 4.76 4.60 20.85
CA VAL A 974 4.88 5.56 19.74
C VAL A 974 5.67 6.79 20.21
N VAL A 975 6.74 7.15 19.50
CA VAL A 975 7.62 8.27 19.82
C VAL A 975 7.76 9.21 18.62
N THR A 976 7.76 10.51 18.89
CA THR A 976 7.94 11.60 17.93
C THR A 976 9.16 12.44 18.31
N PRO A 977 9.71 13.27 17.40
CA PRO A 977 10.73 14.26 17.75
C PRO A 977 10.30 15.23 18.86
N TYR A 978 9.00 15.41 19.08
CA TYR A 978 8.44 16.26 20.14
C TYR A 978 8.36 15.57 21.52
N ASP A 979 8.69 14.28 21.62
CA ASP A 979 8.89 13.60 22.90
C ASP A 979 10.32 13.78 23.46
N LEU A 980 11.29 14.20 22.62
CA LEU A 980 12.67 14.47 23.03
C LEU A 980 12.80 15.78 23.81
N ARG A 981 13.64 15.80 24.84
CA ARG A 981 13.94 17.01 25.62
C ARG A 981 15.23 17.69 25.18
N ASN A 982 15.19 19.01 25.09
CA ASN A 982 16.38 19.85 24.99
C ASN A 982 17.22 19.72 26.29
N ILE A 983 18.53 19.52 26.14
CA ILE A 983 19.49 19.29 27.23
C ILE A 983 20.75 20.14 27.01
N LYS A 984 21.58 20.33 28.04
CA LYS A 984 22.73 21.25 27.97
C LYS A 984 23.98 20.62 27.35
N SER A 985 24.17 19.32 27.53
CA SER A 985 25.20 18.54 26.84
C SER A 985 24.70 17.13 26.54
N THR A 986 24.94 16.63 25.34
CA THR A 986 24.69 15.24 24.95
C THR A 986 25.74 14.25 25.44
N GLU A 987 26.88 14.74 25.96
CA GLU A 987 28.01 13.93 26.41
C GLU A 987 27.89 13.50 27.89
N ASP A 988 27.20 14.31 28.72
CA ASP A 988 26.89 13.95 30.10
C ASP A 988 25.82 12.83 30.12
N PRO A 989 26.10 11.63 30.66
CA PRO A 989 25.12 10.55 30.75
C PRO A 989 23.83 10.96 31.48
N ALA A 990 23.91 11.84 32.48
CA ALA A 990 22.77 12.29 33.26
C ALA A 990 21.87 13.26 32.49
N ASP A 991 22.41 14.04 31.54
CA ASP A 991 21.60 14.84 30.61
C ASP A 991 21.12 13.99 29.42
N LYS A 992 21.94 13.07 28.90
CA LYS A 992 21.54 12.13 27.85
C LYS A 992 20.28 11.33 28.24
N ASP A 993 20.19 10.85 29.48
CA ASP A 993 19.00 10.17 30.00
C ASP A 993 17.76 11.07 30.14
N LYS A 994 17.92 12.40 30.22
CA LYS A 994 16.81 13.37 30.22
C LYS A 994 16.26 13.61 28.81
N ARG A 995 17.12 13.63 27.77
CA ARG A 995 16.71 13.75 26.35
C ARG A 995 15.89 12.53 25.92
N TYR A 996 16.42 11.33 26.11
CA TYR A 996 15.83 10.07 25.63
C TYR A 996 14.91 9.39 26.65
N LYS A 997 14.04 10.19 27.27
CA LYS A 997 13.05 9.71 28.24
C LYS A 997 11.91 8.99 27.51
N LEU A 998 11.83 7.65 27.64
CA LEU A 998 10.91 6.76 26.91
C LEU A 998 9.43 6.87 27.35
N ALA A 999 8.89 8.09 27.42
CA ALA A 999 7.61 8.41 28.02
C ALA A 999 6.67 9.13 27.04
N SER A 1000 6.30 8.44 25.94
CA SER A 1000 5.35 8.90 24.92
C SER A 1000 4.18 9.71 25.52
N HIS A 1001 4.03 10.97 25.11
CA HIS A 1001 2.93 11.81 25.57
C HIS A 1001 1.55 11.22 25.24
N TRP A 1002 1.48 10.38 24.20
CA TRP A 1002 0.23 9.88 23.63
C TRP A 1002 -0.12 8.45 24.02
N THR A 1003 0.87 7.57 24.24
CA THR A 1003 0.66 6.13 24.40
C THR A 1003 1.01 5.55 25.79
N ARG A 1004 1.52 6.39 26.72
CA ARG A 1004 1.97 5.96 28.05
C ARG A 1004 0.89 5.35 28.95
N THR A 1005 -0.37 5.76 28.84
CA THR A 1005 -1.47 5.32 29.73
C THR A 1005 -2.56 4.52 29.04
N ALA A 1006 -2.67 4.63 27.72
CA ALA A 1006 -3.65 3.95 26.89
C ALA A 1006 -3.10 3.87 25.45
N PRO A 1007 -3.45 2.84 24.65
CA PRO A 1007 -4.41 1.77 24.93
C PRO A 1007 -3.88 0.69 25.88
N LEU A 1008 -4.79 0.06 26.62
CA LEU A 1008 -4.48 -1.10 27.46
C LEU A 1008 -4.20 -2.36 26.61
N PRO A 1009 -3.47 -3.38 27.11
CA PRO A 1009 -3.13 -4.58 26.34
C PRO A 1009 -4.36 -5.34 25.81
N GLN A 1010 -5.44 -5.39 26.58
CA GLN A 1010 -6.71 -6.02 26.18
C GLN A 1010 -7.39 -5.27 25.03
N ILE A 1011 -7.29 -3.94 25.01
CA ILE A 1011 -7.83 -3.09 23.96
C ILE A 1011 -7.05 -3.32 22.66
N LEU A 1012 -5.72 -3.39 22.73
CA LEU A 1012 -4.87 -3.74 21.57
C LEU A 1012 -5.17 -5.14 21.02
N TYR A 1013 -5.39 -6.12 21.89
CA TYR A 1013 -5.77 -7.46 21.47
C TYR A 1013 -7.13 -7.47 20.74
N ARG A 1014 -8.12 -6.74 21.26
CA ARG A 1014 -9.43 -6.58 20.60
C ARG A 1014 -9.32 -5.83 19.27
N SER A 1015 -8.55 -4.74 19.20
CA SER A 1015 -8.24 -4.03 17.95
C SER A 1015 -7.61 -4.96 16.90
N LYS A 1016 -6.67 -5.82 17.31
CA LYS A 1016 -6.00 -6.80 16.45
C LYS A 1016 -6.97 -7.85 15.91
N GLN A 1017 -7.88 -8.37 16.73
CA GLN A 1017 -8.92 -9.31 16.29
C GLN A 1017 -9.92 -8.65 15.32
N LEU A 1018 -10.43 -7.46 15.65
CA LEU A 1018 -11.40 -6.73 14.82
C LEU A 1018 -10.78 -6.30 13.47
N ALA A 1019 -9.52 -5.86 13.47
CA ALA A 1019 -8.80 -5.53 12.24
C ALA A 1019 -8.52 -6.77 11.38
N GLY A 1020 -8.19 -7.92 11.99
CA GLY A 1020 -8.06 -9.20 11.28
C GLY A 1020 -9.36 -9.59 10.58
N ALA A 1021 -10.47 -9.64 11.31
CA ALA A 1021 -11.78 -9.97 10.76
C ALA A 1021 -12.24 -8.98 9.66
N ALA A 1022 -11.88 -7.70 9.77
CA ALA A 1022 -12.11 -6.70 8.73
C ALA A 1022 -11.32 -6.99 7.45
N LEU A 1023 -10.02 -7.33 7.56
CA LEU A 1023 -9.17 -7.70 6.42
C LEU A 1023 -9.65 -8.99 5.75
N ASP A 1024 -10.03 -10.00 6.53
CA ASP A 1024 -10.63 -11.23 6.03
C ASP A 1024 -11.89 -10.92 5.22
N PHE A 1025 -12.81 -10.12 5.78
CA PHE A 1025 -14.02 -9.67 5.08
C PHE A 1025 -13.69 -8.97 3.75
N PHE A 1026 -12.70 -8.08 3.72
CA PHE A 1026 -12.24 -7.45 2.48
C PHE A 1026 -11.67 -8.48 1.49
N SER A 1027 -10.77 -9.37 1.93
CA SER A 1027 -10.16 -10.37 1.06
C SER A 1027 -11.17 -11.30 0.38
N PHE A 1028 -12.22 -11.72 1.11
CA PHE A 1028 -13.23 -12.63 0.61
C PHE A 1028 -14.36 -11.95 -0.18
N ASN A 1029 -14.58 -10.64 -0.01
CA ASN A 1029 -15.77 -9.98 -0.57
C ASN A 1029 -15.46 -8.84 -1.53
N LEU A 1030 -14.36 -8.10 -1.40
CA LEU A 1030 -14.19 -6.80 -2.07
C LEU A 1030 -14.16 -6.87 -3.61
N LEU A 1031 -13.86 -8.04 -4.18
CA LEU A 1031 -13.92 -8.31 -5.63
C LEU A 1031 -15.32 -8.76 -6.13
N LYS A 1032 -16.32 -8.88 -5.23
CA LYS A 1032 -17.70 -9.28 -5.56
C LYS A 1032 -18.54 -8.05 -5.92
N LYS A 1033 -19.51 -8.24 -6.82
CA LYS A 1033 -20.36 -7.19 -7.40
C LYS A 1033 -21.25 -6.44 -6.41
N THR A 1034 -21.58 -7.03 -5.26
CA THR A 1034 -22.47 -6.44 -4.25
C THR A 1034 -21.98 -6.81 -2.85
N VAL A 1035 -21.51 -5.81 -2.11
CA VAL A 1035 -20.99 -5.94 -0.73
C VAL A 1035 -21.45 -4.73 0.06
N ASP A 1036 -22.00 -4.95 1.25
CA ASP A 1036 -22.19 -3.88 2.22
C ASP A 1036 -20.94 -3.74 3.10
N ILE A 1037 -20.05 -2.82 2.71
CA ILE A 1037 -18.79 -2.57 3.43
C ILE A 1037 -19.05 -1.98 4.82
N LYS A 1038 -20.22 -1.37 5.09
CA LYS A 1038 -20.57 -0.89 6.43
C LYS A 1038 -20.56 -1.98 7.49
N THR A 1039 -20.67 -3.25 7.10
CA THR A 1039 -20.48 -4.42 7.98
C THR A 1039 -19.17 -4.34 8.77
N VAL A 1040 -18.09 -3.81 8.17
CA VAL A 1040 -16.77 -3.62 8.81
C VAL A 1040 -16.78 -2.49 9.87
N PHE A 1041 -17.79 -1.62 9.82
CA PHE A 1041 -18.01 -0.48 10.72
C PHE A 1041 -19.20 -0.72 11.67
N ARG A 1042 -19.81 -1.91 11.66
CA ARG A 1042 -20.79 -2.32 12.68
C ARG A 1042 -20.05 -3.08 13.78
N PRO A 1043 -20.15 -2.68 15.05
CA PRO A 1043 -19.56 -3.44 16.15
C PRO A 1043 -20.39 -4.70 16.43
N SER A 1044 -19.76 -5.78 16.91
CA SER A 1044 -20.51 -6.82 17.61
C SER A 1044 -20.81 -6.37 19.03
N TYR A 1045 -22.03 -6.60 19.48
CA TYR A 1045 -22.45 -6.38 20.86
C TYR A 1045 -22.28 -7.64 21.74
N ASP A 1046 -21.87 -8.77 21.17
CA ASP A 1046 -21.84 -10.05 21.89
C ASP A 1046 -20.75 -10.13 22.98
N ASP A 1047 -19.67 -9.35 22.86
CA ASP A 1047 -18.56 -9.35 23.83
C ASP A 1047 -18.83 -8.48 25.08
N TYR A 1048 -20.02 -7.90 25.23
CA TYR A 1048 -20.37 -6.99 26.33
C TYR A 1048 -21.26 -7.66 27.37
N ASP A 1049 -20.98 -7.41 28.65
CA ASP A 1049 -21.79 -7.89 29.77
C ASP A 1049 -23.10 -7.11 29.89
N VAL A 1050 -23.06 -5.81 29.60
CA VAL A 1050 -24.23 -4.93 29.59
C VAL A 1050 -24.25 -4.10 28.31
N VAL A 1051 -25.44 -3.97 27.72
CA VAL A 1051 -25.71 -3.16 26.53
C VAL A 1051 -26.77 -2.12 26.89
N ILE A 1052 -26.40 -0.85 26.91
CA ILE A 1052 -27.28 0.29 27.20
C ILE A 1052 -27.68 0.95 25.87
N HIS A 1053 -28.97 0.97 25.56
CA HIS A 1053 -29.54 1.65 24.40
C HIS A 1053 -29.98 3.07 24.76
N LEU A 1054 -29.58 4.04 23.96
CA LEU A 1054 -29.90 5.46 24.09
C LEU A 1054 -31.04 5.85 23.12
N GLU A 1055 -31.85 6.82 23.52
CA GLU A 1055 -33.01 7.28 22.74
C GLU A 1055 -32.63 8.26 21.62
N ASP A 1056 -32.98 7.90 20.37
CA ASP A 1056 -32.69 8.65 19.13
C ASP A 1056 -32.96 10.16 19.23
N TYR A 1057 -34.03 10.55 19.94
CA TYR A 1057 -34.52 11.92 20.03
C TYR A 1057 -33.54 12.88 20.74
N HIS A 1058 -32.68 12.34 21.60
CA HIS A 1058 -31.73 13.08 22.43
C HIS A 1058 -30.29 13.06 21.89
N LEU A 1059 -30.03 12.37 20.77
CA LEU A 1059 -28.70 12.23 20.18
C LEU A 1059 -28.39 13.36 19.16
N SER A 1060 -27.61 14.35 19.58
CA SER A 1060 -27.18 15.50 18.75
C SER A 1060 -26.33 15.13 17.53
N ARG A 1061 -25.80 13.90 17.50
CA ARG A 1061 -24.94 13.36 16.42
C ARG A 1061 -25.56 12.20 15.64
N LEU A 1062 -26.86 11.93 15.77
CA LEU A 1062 -27.49 10.77 15.12
C LEU A 1062 -27.24 10.68 13.60
N ASP A 1063 -27.06 11.84 12.95
CA ASP A 1063 -26.79 11.96 11.51
C ASP A 1063 -25.33 11.59 11.13
N GLU A 1064 -24.41 11.49 12.10
CA GLU A 1064 -23.01 11.00 11.95
C GLU A 1064 -22.90 9.45 12.00
N ALA A 1065 -24.00 8.75 12.32
CA ALA A 1065 -24.02 7.30 12.54
C ALA A 1065 -23.68 6.49 11.27
N VAL A 1066 -23.12 5.29 11.45
CA VAL A 1066 -22.77 4.36 10.34
C VAL A 1066 -23.99 4.04 9.47
N ASP A 1067 -25.16 3.82 10.09
CA ASP A 1067 -26.44 3.66 9.42
C ASP A 1067 -27.42 4.75 9.92
N PRO A 1068 -27.36 5.96 9.34
CA PRO A 1068 -28.20 7.06 9.77
C PRO A 1068 -29.64 6.76 9.35
N LYS A 1069 -30.56 6.76 10.32
CA LYS A 1069 -31.99 6.57 10.07
C LYS A 1069 -32.50 7.77 9.27
N ASN A 1070 -33.23 7.52 8.18
CA ASN A 1070 -33.88 8.58 7.39
C ASN A 1070 -35.04 9.21 8.20
N THR A 1071 -34.72 10.01 9.23
CA THR A 1071 -35.70 10.76 10.01
C THR A 1071 -36.35 11.81 9.11
N THR A 1072 -37.64 11.63 8.81
CA THR A 1072 -38.36 12.36 7.76
C THR A 1072 -38.79 13.77 8.17
N THR A 1073 -37.83 14.62 8.53
CA THR A 1073 -38.05 16.07 8.53
C THR A 1073 -38.11 16.56 7.09
N LYS A 1074 -39.31 16.99 6.64
CA LYS A 1074 -39.46 17.65 5.33
C LYS A 1074 -38.60 18.92 5.35
N PRO A 1075 -37.72 19.16 4.35
CA PRO A 1075 -36.87 20.33 4.36
C PRO A 1075 -37.70 21.60 4.22
N SER A 1076 -37.38 22.61 5.03
CA SER A 1076 -37.75 24.00 4.76
C SER A 1076 -37.16 24.41 3.40
N ALA A 1077 -37.86 25.30 2.68
CA ALA A 1077 -37.60 25.52 1.27
C ALA A 1077 -36.20 26.11 0.99
N LYS A 1078 -35.55 25.58 -0.05
CA LYS A 1078 -34.19 25.90 -0.53
C LYS A 1078 -33.86 27.41 -0.50
N LYS A 1079 -32.73 27.77 0.12
CA LYS A 1079 -31.96 28.99 -0.21
C LYS A 1079 -30.56 28.61 -0.69
N LYS A 1080 -30.42 28.24 -1.97
CA LYS A 1080 -29.09 28.20 -2.61
C LYS A 1080 -28.56 29.63 -2.71
N GLY A 1081 -27.28 29.84 -2.39
CA GLY A 1081 -26.62 31.15 -2.49
C GLY A 1081 -26.56 31.97 -1.19
N TRP A 1082 -26.72 31.36 -0.02
CA TRP A 1082 -26.43 32.03 1.24
C TRP A 1082 -24.93 32.31 1.37
N LYS A 1083 -24.56 33.59 1.55
CA LYS A 1083 -23.28 33.99 2.15
C LYS A 1083 -23.48 34.13 3.66
N PRO A 1084 -22.48 33.85 4.51
CA PRO A 1084 -22.55 34.12 5.94
C PRO A 1084 -22.66 35.64 6.18
N GLN A 1085 -23.90 36.11 6.25
CA GLN A 1085 -24.22 37.51 6.48
C GLN A 1085 -24.03 37.80 7.97
N MET A 1086 -23.20 38.81 8.30
CA MET A 1086 -23.02 39.26 9.68
C MET A 1086 -24.37 39.65 10.26
N VAL A 1087 -24.83 38.91 11.28
CA VAL A 1087 -26.08 39.20 11.99
C VAL A 1087 -25.90 40.53 12.70
N ASN A 1088 -26.76 41.50 12.41
CA ASN A 1088 -26.66 42.85 12.94
C ASN A 1088 -26.82 42.80 14.48
N PRO A 1089 -25.78 43.10 15.28
CA PRO A 1089 -25.70 42.68 16.69
C PRO A 1089 -26.69 43.41 17.63
N LYS A 1090 -27.47 44.36 17.11
CA LYS A 1090 -28.36 45.22 17.89
C LYS A 1090 -29.74 44.61 18.17
N GLU A 1091 -30.15 43.54 17.48
CA GLU A 1091 -31.54 43.04 17.57
C GLU A 1091 -31.72 41.71 18.34
N ASN A 1092 -30.71 40.84 18.40
CA ASN A 1092 -30.67 39.68 19.31
C ASN A 1092 -29.23 39.15 19.44
N GLN A 1093 -28.65 39.16 20.65
CA GLN A 1093 -27.40 38.42 20.91
C GLN A 1093 -27.75 36.93 21.08
N THR A 1094 -27.58 36.14 20.03
CA THR A 1094 -27.87 34.69 20.02
C THR A 1094 -26.62 33.89 19.69
N MET A 1095 -26.42 32.74 20.34
CA MET A 1095 -25.24 31.91 20.18
C MET A 1095 -25.60 30.40 20.19
N PRO A 1096 -25.06 29.58 19.27
CA PRO A 1096 -25.32 28.15 19.23
C PRO A 1096 -24.68 27.40 20.41
N ILE A 1097 -25.31 26.31 20.84
CA ILE A 1097 -24.84 25.48 21.96
C ILE A 1097 -23.67 24.61 21.49
N ALA A 1098 -22.44 25.06 21.77
CA ALA A 1098 -21.21 24.32 21.46
C ALA A 1098 -20.92 23.20 22.46
N MET A 1099 -20.33 22.09 21.98
CA MET A 1099 -19.92 20.89 22.76
C MET A 1099 -21.06 20.13 23.47
N PHE A 1100 -22.33 20.35 23.16
CA PHE A 1100 -23.43 19.61 23.79
C PHE A 1100 -23.71 18.28 23.09
N ASP A 1101 -23.32 17.21 23.76
CA ASP A 1101 -23.51 15.81 23.34
C ASP A 1101 -23.95 14.99 24.56
N PRO A 1102 -25.26 14.74 24.73
CA PRO A 1102 -25.78 14.02 25.89
C PRO A 1102 -25.20 12.62 26.06
N ALA A 1103 -24.90 11.91 24.97
CA ALA A 1103 -24.32 10.58 25.03
C ALA A 1103 -22.86 10.62 25.51
N PHE A 1104 -22.05 11.55 24.99
CA PHE A 1104 -20.68 11.76 25.48
C PHE A 1104 -20.64 12.18 26.95
N LEU A 1105 -21.53 13.10 27.37
CA LEU A 1105 -21.61 13.57 28.76
C LEU A 1105 -22.00 12.44 29.72
N TYR A 1106 -23.02 11.66 29.38
CA TYR A 1106 -23.45 10.48 30.15
C TYR A 1106 -22.35 9.41 30.24
N VAL A 1107 -21.67 9.10 29.12
CA VAL A 1107 -20.55 8.14 29.10
C VAL A 1107 -19.33 8.65 29.88
N LYS A 1108 -19.10 9.97 29.92
CA LYS A 1108 -18.07 10.59 30.76
C LYS A 1108 -18.40 10.40 32.24
N GLU A 1109 -19.63 10.71 32.66
CA GLU A 1109 -20.09 10.56 34.05
C GLU A 1109 -20.03 9.10 34.51
N LEU A 1110 -20.50 8.15 33.69
CA LEU A 1110 -20.34 6.72 33.95
C LEU A 1110 -18.87 6.29 34.16
N ARG A 1111 -17.93 6.86 33.39
CA ARG A 1111 -16.49 6.59 33.54
C ARG A 1111 -15.91 7.24 34.80
N GLU A 1112 -16.39 8.42 35.19
CA GLU A 1112 -15.93 9.11 36.40
C GLU A 1112 -16.44 8.42 37.68
N SER A 1113 -17.69 7.94 37.72
CA SER A 1113 -18.24 7.19 38.86
C SER A 1113 -17.83 5.71 38.89
N TYR A 1114 -18.04 4.98 37.79
CA TYR A 1114 -17.94 3.51 37.75
C TYR A 1114 -16.73 2.98 36.97
N GLY A 1115 -15.88 3.85 36.44
CA GLY A 1115 -14.66 3.47 35.72
C GLY A 1115 -13.64 2.70 36.55
N HIS A 1116 -13.83 2.59 37.87
CA HIS A 1116 -13.06 1.68 38.73
C HIS A 1116 -13.55 0.23 38.64
N LEU A 1117 -14.87 -0.03 38.51
CA LEU A 1117 -15.48 -1.37 38.39
C LEU A 1117 -15.57 -1.90 36.96
N ALA A 1118 -15.82 -1.00 35.99
CA ALA A 1118 -16.20 -1.37 34.63
C ALA A 1118 -15.40 -0.59 33.56
N LEU A 1119 -15.54 -1.02 32.30
CA LEU A 1119 -15.04 -0.34 31.12
C LEU A 1119 -16.22 0.01 30.20
N PHE A 1120 -16.35 1.28 29.81
CA PHE A 1120 -17.47 1.81 29.02
C PHE A 1120 -17.03 2.15 27.59
N PHE A 1121 -17.75 1.64 26.61
CA PHE A 1121 -17.43 1.69 25.18
C PHE A 1121 -18.61 2.32 24.40
N HIS A 1122 -18.34 3.26 23.50
CA HIS A 1122 -19.36 4.06 22.79
C HIS A 1122 -18.77 4.60 21.47
N ASP A 1123 -19.60 4.81 20.44
CA ASP A 1123 -19.21 5.50 19.20
C ASP A 1123 -19.53 6.99 19.32
N GLU A 1124 -18.51 7.83 19.42
CA GLU A 1124 -18.65 9.29 19.56
C GLU A 1124 -19.27 9.98 18.33
N HIS A 1125 -19.51 9.22 17.26
CA HIS A 1125 -20.11 9.65 16.01
C HIS A 1125 -21.51 9.04 15.82
N GLY A 1126 -22.47 9.46 16.65
CA GLY A 1126 -23.87 9.03 16.54
C GLY A 1126 -24.18 7.63 17.09
N GLY A 1127 -23.31 7.07 17.94
CA GLY A 1127 -23.52 5.78 18.58
C GLY A 1127 -24.76 5.73 19.47
N GLN A 1128 -25.70 4.85 19.14
CA GLN A 1128 -26.95 4.64 19.88
C GLN A 1128 -26.79 3.72 21.11
N VAL A 1129 -25.58 3.19 21.34
CA VAL A 1129 -25.34 2.09 22.27
C VAL A 1129 -24.07 2.31 23.07
N VAL A 1130 -24.15 2.15 24.39
CA VAL A 1130 -22.99 2.05 25.28
C VAL A 1130 -22.83 0.58 25.68
N GLY A 1131 -21.71 -0.02 25.29
CA GLY A 1131 -21.29 -1.35 25.73
C GLY A 1131 -20.50 -1.26 27.03
N VAL A 1132 -20.77 -2.17 27.98
CA VAL A 1132 -20.09 -2.23 29.27
C VAL A 1132 -19.44 -3.61 29.45
N VAL A 1133 -18.20 -3.63 29.94
CA VAL A 1133 -17.51 -4.85 30.37
C VAL A 1133 -17.11 -4.70 31.83
N TRP A 1134 -17.43 -5.68 32.67
CA TRP A 1134 -17.01 -5.71 34.08
C TRP A 1134 -15.53 -6.09 34.18
N LYS A 1135 -14.78 -5.44 35.08
CA LYS A 1135 -13.39 -5.87 35.33
C LYS A 1135 -13.40 -7.16 36.16
N PRO A 1136 -12.64 -8.20 35.80
CA PRO A 1136 -12.64 -9.47 36.55
C PRO A 1136 -12.37 -9.31 38.05
N ALA A 1137 -11.50 -8.38 38.45
CA ALA A 1137 -11.18 -8.09 39.85
C ALA A 1137 -12.32 -7.44 40.67
N ALA A 1138 -13.35 -6.89 40.01
CA ALA A 1138 -14.57 -6.39 40.67
C ALA A 1138 -15.62 -7.49 40.88
N LEU A 1139 -15.56 -8.57 40.08
CA LEU A 1139 -16.45 -9.73 40.20
C LEU A 1139 -15.99 -10.72 41.29
N THR A 1140 -14.70 -10.78 41.58
CA THR A 1140 -14.14 -11.61 42.66
C THR A 1140 -14.50 -11.06 44.05
N PRO A 1141 -15.04 -11.86 44.99
CA PRO A 1141 -15.28 -11.42 46.36
C PRO A 1141 -13.99 -10.95 47.06
N GLN A 1142 -14.02 -9.76 47.66
CA GLN A 1142 -12.88 -9.15 48.36
C GLN A 1142 -13.12 -9.07 49.87
N GLU A 1143 -12.06 -8.84 50.64
CA GLU A 1143 -12.16 -8.45 52.06
C GLU A 1143 -12.88 -7.09 52.19
N LEU A 1144 -13.72 -6.94 53.22
CA LEU A 1144 -14.43 -5.70 53.49
C LEU A 1144 -13.47 -4.55 53.82
N LYS A 1145 -13.42 -3.51 52.97
CA LYS A 1145 -12.62 -2.29 53.19
C LYS A 1145 -13.47 -1.06 52.91
N ILE A 1146 -13.58 -0.17 53.91
CA ILE A 1146 -14.49 1.01 53.89
C ILE A 1146 -14.29 1.85 52.62
N ASN A 1147 -13.04 2.11 52.25
CA ASN A 1147 -12.64 2.92 51.08
C ASN A 1147 -12.91 2.25 49.71
N THR A 1148 -13.54 1.07 49.68
CA THR A 1148 -13.87 0.31 48.46
C THR A 1148 -15.30 -0.24 48.46
N LEU A 1149 -16.16 0.27 49.36
CA LEU A 1149 -17.56 -0.17 49.45
C LEU A 1149 -18.43 0.33 48.28
N GLU A 1150 -17.95 1.31 47.52
CA GLU A 1150 -18.65 1.90 46.37
C GLU A 1150 -19.06 0.83 45.35
N GLY A 1151 -20.34 0.80 44.98
CA GLY A 1151 -20.91 -0.21 44.09
C GLY A 1151 -20.91 -1.66 44.62
N HIS A 1152 -20.53 -1.92 45.88
CA HIS A 1152 -20.49 -3.26 46.48
C HIS A 1152 -21.59 -3.48 47.53
N LYS A 1153 -21.98 -4.75 47.71
CA LYS A 1153 -22.79 -5.24 48.84
C LYS A 1153 -21.97 -6.18 49.71
N VAL A 1154 -22.24 -6.17 51.01
CA VAL A 1154 -21.60 -7.08 51.99
C VAL A 1154 -22.33 -8.42 51.98
N VAL A 1155 -21.56 -9.51 51.96
CA VAL A 1155 -22.06 -10.90 51.91
C VAL A 1155 -21.27 -11.74 52.92
N GLY A 1156 -21.98 -12.58 53.67
CA GLY A 1156 -21.40 -13.50 54.66
C GLY A 1156 -21.95 -13.29 56.08
N VAL A 1157 -21.82 -14.33 56.92
CA VAL A 1157 -22.42 -14.39 58.28
C VAL A 1157 -21.36 -14.58 59.38
N LYS A 1158 -20.09 -14.84 59.01
CA LYS A 1158 -18.95 -15.00 59.94
C LYS A 1158 -17.69 -14.31 59.43
N GLU A 1159 -17.39 -14.49 58.14
CA GLU A 1159 -16.47 -13.63 57.40
C GLU A 1159 -17.30 -12.67 56.53
N PHE A 1160 -17.08 -11.36 56.66
CA PHE A 1160 -17.71 -10.36 55.80
C PHE A 1160 -16.84 -10.11 54.57
N LYS A 1161 -17.41 -10.39 53.38
CA LYS A 1161 -16.75 -10.14 52.09
C LYS A 1161 -17.61 -9.19 51.27
N GLN A 1162 -16.97 -8.32 50.49
CA GLN A 1162 -17.65 -7.38 49.60
C GLN A 1162 -17.72 -7.96 48.18
N VAL A 1163 -18.88 -7.83 47.54
CA VAL A 1163 -19.17 -8.33 46.19
C VAL A 1163 -19.94 -7.26 45.42
N MET A 1164 -19.61 -7.03 44.15
CA MET A 1164 -20.24 -5.98 43.33
C MET A 1164 -21.77 -6.14 43.27
N ASN A 1165 -22.50 -5.05 43.50
CA ASN A 1165 -23.96 -5.03 43.57
C ASN A 1165 -24.58 -4.67 42.20
N ILE A 1166 -24.48 -5.60 41.26
CA ILE A 1166 -24.89 -5.41 39.85
C ILE A 1166 -26.28 -4.77 39.72
N ASP A 1167 -27.27 -5.26 40.47
CA ASP A 1167 -28.66 -4.79 40.39
C ASP A 1167 -28.81 -3.29 40.72
N ALA A 1168 -28.04 -2.81 41.71
CA ALA A 1168 -28.01 -1.38 42.06
C ALA A 1168 -27.31 -0.57 40.99
N ILE A 1169 -26.12 -1.00 40.53
CA ILE A 1169 -25.36 -0.30 39.50
C ILE A 1169 -26.16 -0.16 38.19
N LEU A 1170 -26.94 -1.20 37.81
CA LEU A 1170 -27.83 -1.13 36.65
C LEU A 1170 -29.01 -0.16 36.85
N SER A 1171 -29.50 0.00 38.09
CA SER A 1171 -30.47 1.03 38.45
C SER A 1171 -29.83 2.42 38.38
N ASP A 1172 -28.61 2.58 38.87
CA ASP A 1172 -27.88 3.86 38.88
C ASP A 1172 -27.53 4.32 37.45
N PHE A 1173 -27.13 3.39 36.57
CA PHE A 1173 -26.97 3.66 35.14
C PHE A 1173 -28.25 4.22 34.51
N LYS A 1174 -29.43 3.74 34.91
CA LYS A 1174 -30.72 4.25 34.44
C LYS A 1174 -31.07 5.60 35.08
N SER A 1175 -30.75 5.80 36.36
CA SER A 1175 -31.01 7.05 37.09
C SER A 1175 -30.16 8.23 36.60
N LEU A 1176 -28.88 8.00 36.29
CA LEU A 1176 -28.01 9.00 35.66
C LEU A 1176 -28.47 9.33 34.23
N GLY A 1177 -29.07 8.35 33.55
CA GLY A 1177 -29.51 8.45 32.15
C GLY A 1177 -30.99 8.78 31.96
N ILE A 1178 -31.69 9.39 32.93
CA ILE A 1178 -33.14 9.67 32.83
C ILE A 1178 -33.45 10.49 31.56
N GLY A 1179 -34.41 9.99 30.76
CA GLY A 1179 -34.80 10.55 29.46
C GLY A 1179 -33.88 10.16 28.29
N LEU A 1180 -32.59 9.92 28.53
CA LEU A 1180 -31.62 9.51 27.51
C LEU A 1180 -31.55 7.98 27.31
N VAL A 1181 -31.74 7.19 28.37
CA VAL A 1181 -31.60 5.73 28.36
C VAL A 1181 -32.95 5.04 28.19
N GLY A 1182 -33.16 4.43 27.03
CA GLY A 1182 -34.38 3.70 26.70
C GLY A 1182 -34.41 2.29 27.28
N GLN A 1183 -33.34 1.52 27.10
CA GLN A 1183 -33.27 0.12 27.53
C GLN A 1183 -31.88 -0.29 27.97
N ILE A 1184 -31.78 -1.00 29.11
CA ILE A 1184 -30.56 -1.68 29.54
C ILE A 1184 -30.77 -3.20 29.39
N LYS A 1185 -29.81 -3.88 28.75
CA LYS A 1185 -29.77 -5.34 28.61
C LYS A 1185 -28.55 -5.89 29.33
N LEU A 1186 -28.75 -6.61 30.43
CA LEU A 1186 -27.73 -7.49 31.00
C LEU A 1186 -27.68 -8.77 30.17
N LYS A 1187 -26.50 -9.16 29.69
CA LYS A 1187 -26.29 -10.46 29.06
C LYS A 1187 -26.43 -11.54 30.14
N LYS A 1188 -27.29 -12.54 29.90
CA LYS A 1188 -27.35 -13.72 30.76
C LYS A 1188 -26.09 -14.55 30.53
N THR A 1189 -25.28 -14.67 31.58
CA THR A 1189 -24.15 -15.60 31.69
C THR A 1189 -24.58 -17.01 32.05
#